data_AF-A0A2N1PYK2-F1
#
_entry.id   AF-A0A2N1PYK2-F1
#
_cell.length_a   1.000
_cell.length_b   1.000
_cell.length_c   1.000
_cell.angle_alpha   90.00
_cell.angle_beta   90.00
_cell.angle_gamma   90.00
#
_symmetry.space_group_name_H-M   'P 1'
#
loop_
_entity.id
_entity.type
_entity.pdbx_description
1 polymer ?
#
loop_
_entity_poly.entity_id
_entity_poly.type
_entity_poly.pdbx_seq_one_letter_code
_entity_poly.pdbx_strand_id
1 'polypeptide(L)'
;LKGTESYTIKQLVSDNVIDVIGVDNIPVDSYIDSNPLNRLTDAEIDAMIDALVILAEPEDPYAVLVTNLSTDVNVGQVKDLNIIPSLITKQLISDAIIESIGVDNIPDEAYFDNNPLNRLSDDEIDAMIQALDILSNNNDDLPVADIDTDVNIYQTQQFKGTESFIIQQILSDAIVDAIDPLNEGKIPLGAYIDGDSNNRLTQTEIDLMIDVLYVLADNNPPVGDPEHNPTFDVNEVLVSAISTDINIGQLKELKDSTSLITRKLISDSIIDAVGVDNVPLDAYIDQDNTENLTQEEIDEMILALEILAGSVEPGDVDHILVTDVEIDVTVGQTQDLKTNNSVIIKQILSDNIVTMLSTSGIEIPVAAYRNNDDEDRLTNDEIGYMIDALFVLSGEDNNAKVDEIVFDETALSVETLQSFDENSLVLNRVISTGLNTNLPNIPDESYVVVIDPLDPDYKKDILRIEINNILDALDILGITDTSSAGSIGANSITFADIYLVLELGTVGEPNEHYLGFSPIVAHIMSTPMVESVSDVRGGYDYGIPSTAYRNDYDLTYDEIVKLVEALAYLGNVGEDPGQEDPATTSLLDAAGTIDPTNFGPTQLNALLDIESFIVYRMISIGINDAGLENEDARAEIGDDNYDAEVMALPTPLIYDIKIAEMEHVSLSMEILEITSIQSLNDITYEALDNLSPEQVTNLVEDDTNGPNTIIYYKVSIIVDPSNNIFDVIDPGNGDAYYVMDSATRVRLLRSSIAAALN
;
A
#
# COMPACT_ATOMS: atom_id res chain seq x y z
N LEU A 1 46.02 -7.75 -80.05
CA LEU A 1 45.95 -9.19 -79.69
C LEU A 1 44.52 -9.69 -79.79
N LYS A 2 43.54 -8.91 -79.33
CA LYS A 2 42.10 -9.18 -79.45
C LYS A 2 41.66 -9.50 -80.89
N GLY A 3 40.84 -10.53 -81.07
CA GLY A 3 40.26 -10.94 -82.35
C GLY A 3 41.26 -11.46 -83.39
N THR A 4 42.51 -11.78 -83.00
CA THR A 4 43.50 -12.30 -83.94
C THR A 4 43.13 -13.69 -84.45
N GLU A 5 43.24 -13.94 -85.75
CA GLU A 5 43.06 -15.29 -86.32
C GLU A 5 44.28 -16.20 -86.12
N SER A 6 45.41 -15.66 -85.64
CA SER A 6 46.65 -16.40 -85.50
C SER A 6 46.61 -17.39 -84.33
N TYR A 7 46.56 -18.68 -84.64
CA TYR A 7 46.59 -19.75 -83.65
C TYR A 7 47.84 -19.71 -82.77
N THR A 8 49.01 -19.43 -83.34
CA THR A 8 50.27 -19.33 -82.58
C THR A 8 50.25 -18.19 -81.57
N ILE A 9 49.64 -17.05 -81.92
CA ILE A 9 49.51 -15.91 -81.01
C ILE A 9 48.49 -16.23 -79.91
N LYS A 10 47.36 -16.85 -80.25
CA LYS A 10 46.36 -17.32 -79.27
C LYS A 10 46.93 -18.33 -78.29
N GLN A 11 47.70 -19.31 -78.78
CA GLN A 11 48.38 -20.28 -77.92
C GLN A 11 49.34 -19.57 -76.97
N LEU A 12 50.18 -18.65 -77.47
CA LEU A 12 51.13 -17.92 -76.64
C LEU A 12 50.42 -17.10 -75.55
N VAL A 13 49.37 -16.36 -75.89
CA VAL A 13 48.60 -15.57 -74.91
C VAL A 13 47.95 -16.51 -73.88
N SER A 14 47.32 -17.58 -74.33
CA SER A 14 46.74 -18.60 -73.45
C SER A 14 47.75 -19.18 -72.49
N ASP A 15 48.92 -19.61 -72.98
CA ASP A 15 49.97 -20.20 -72.14
C ASP A 15 50.41 -19.22 -71.06
N ASN A 16 50.59 -17.92 -71.40
CA ASN A 16 50.96 -16.91 -70.42
C ASN A 16 49.86 -16.66 -69.38
N VAL A 17 48.59 -16.62 -69.78
CA VAL A 17 47.47 -16.46 -68.83
C VAL A 17 47.41 -17.65 -67.87
N ILE A 18 47.53 -18.88 -68.40
CA ILE A 18 47.55 -20.11 -67.61
C ILE A 18 48.74 -20.14 -66.66
N ASP A 19 49.93 -19.75 -67.12
CA ASP A 19 51.14 -19.73 -66.31
C ASP A 19 51.05 -18.70 -65.16
N VAL A 20 50.39 -17.55 -65.39
CA VAL A 20 50.25 -16.48 -64.39
C VAL A 20 49.17 -16.80 -63.36
N ILE A 21 48.01 -17.29 -63.80
CA ILE A 21 46.86 -17.56 -62.92
C ILE A 21 47.01 -18.91 -62.23
N GLY A 22 47.62 -19.88 -62.89
CA GLY A 22 47.70 -21.28 -62.46
C GLY A 22 46.52 -22.09 -62.99
N VAL A 23 46.80 -23.34 -63.40
CA VAL A 23 45.80 -24.27 -63.96
C VAL A 23 44.65 -24.55 -62.98
N ASP A 24 44.96 -24.59 -61.69
CA ASP A 24 43.99 -24.92 -60.64
C ASP A 24 42.98 -23.79 -60.37
N ASN A 25 43.29 -22.55 -60.79
CA ASN A 25 42.44 -21.36 -60.61
C ASN A 25 41.69 -20.98 -61.90
N ILE A 26 41.72 -21.83 -62.93
CA ILE A 26 41.03 -21.61 -64.20
C ILE A 26 39.89 -22.64 -64.33
N PRO A 27 38.63 -22.19 -64.45
CA PRO A 27 37.51 -23.11 -64.67
C PRO A 27 37.73 -24.00 -65.89
N VAL A 28 37.40 -25.29 -65.77
CA VAL A 28 37.68 -26.27 -66.83
C VAL A 28 37.03 -25.89 -68.17
N ASP A 29 35.87 -25.25 -68.14
CA ASP A 29 35.13 -24.79 -69.32
C ASP A 29 35.74 -23.57 -70.01
N SER A 30 36.72 -22.91 -69.38
CA SER A 30 37.51 -21.85 -70.02
C SER A 30 38.47 -22.39 -71.08
N TYR A 31 38.73 -23.70 -71.09
CA TYR A 31 39.59 -24.38 -72.04
C TYR A 31 38.82 -24.91 -73.26
N ILE A 32 39.49 -25.01 -74.41
CA ILE A 32 38.91 -25.70 -75.58
C ILE A 32 38.61 -27.15 -75.24
N ASP A 33 37.39 -27.58 -75.56
CA ASP A 33 36.85 -28.92 -75.27
C ASP A 33 36.85 -29.27 -73.76
N SER A 34 36.85 -28.27 -72.89
CA SER A 34 36.91 -28.41 -71.42
C SER A 34 38.08 -29.30 -70.96
N ASN A 35 39.26 -29.08 -71.56
CA ASN A 35 40.47 -29.85 -71.25
C ASN A 35 41.64 -28.93 -70.87
N PRO A 36 42.13 -28.97 -69.62
CA PRO A 36 43.23 -28.12 -69.14
C PRO A 36 44.58 -28.28 -69.88
N LEU A 37 44.73 -29.34 -70.70
CA LEU A 37 45.90 -29.53 -71.57
C LEU A 37 45.82 -28.74 -72.89
N ASN A 38 44.64 -28.21 -73.22
CA ASN A 38 44.43 -27.36 -74.39
C ASN A 38 44.64 -25.88 -74.02
N ARG A 39 44.67 -25.01 -75.04
CA ARG A 39 44.58 -23.57 -74.81
C ARG A 39 43.18 -23.13 -74.38
N LEU A 40 43.10 -21.94 -73.80
CA LEU A 40 41.86 -21.22 -73.51
C LEU A 40 41.03 -21.00 -74.79
N THR A 41 39.72 -20.91 -74.62
CA THR A 41 38.80 -20.55 -75.70
C THR A 41 39.12 -19.15 -76.24
N ASP A 42 38.73 -18.89 -77.49
CA ASP A 42 38.96 -17.57 -78.09
C ASP A 42 38.20 -16.46 -77.33
N ALA A 43 37.02 -16.78 -76.79
CA ALA A 43 36.22 -15.86 -75.98
C ALA A 43 36.94 -15.48 -74.67
N GLU A 44 37.49 -16.47 -73.96
CA GLU A 44 38.26 -16.21 -72.74
C GLU A 44 39.55 -15.42 -73.02
N ILE A 45 40.25 -15.71 -74.12
CA ILE A 45 41.45 -14.93 -74.50
C ILE A 45 41.09 -13.47 -74.78
N ASP A 46 40.01 -13.21 -75.53
CA ASP A 46 39.56 -11.85 -75.82
C ASP A 46 39.09 -11.12 -74.54
N ALA A 47 38.42 -11.83 -73.64
CA ALA A 47 37.93 -11.32 -72.37
C ALA A 47 39.06 -10.98 -71.38
N MET A 48 40.13 -11.81 -71.31
CA MET A 48 41.32 -11.50 -70.52
C MET A 48 42.09 -10.29 -71.04
N ILE A 49 42.09 -10.07 -72.36
CA ILE A 49 42.66 -8.84 -72.93
C ILE A 49 41.82 -7.63 -72.51
N ASP A 50 40.49 -7.74 -72.49
CA ASP A 50 39.61 -6.68 -72.02
C ASP A 50 39.81 -6.37 -70.53
N ALA A 51 40.00 -7.40 -69.69
CA ALA A 51 40.30 -7.23 -68.28
C ALA A 51 41.61 -6.45 -68.06
N LEU A 52 42.67 -6.77 -68.80
CA LEU A 52 43.94 -6.03 -68.76
C LEU A 52 43.78 -4.56 -69.21
N VAL A 53 42.86 -4.27 -70.13
CA VAL A 53 42.57 -2.90 -70.56
C VAL A 53 41.85 -2.11 -69.46
N ILE A 54 40.93 -2.73 -68.72
CA ILE A 54 40.24 -2.11 -67.57
C ILE A 54 41.23 -1.77 -66.45
N LEU A 55 42.13 -2.71 -66.13
CA LEU A 55 43.18 -2.53 -65.12
C LEU A 55 44.22 -1.45 -65.49
N ALA A 56 44.32 -1.05 -66.76
CA ALA A 56 45.31 -0.09 -67.25
C ALA A 56 44.90 1.39 -67.11
N GLU A 57 43.69 1.67 -66.57
CA GLU A 57 43.12 3.02 -66.35
C GLU A 57 42.83 3.85 -67.62
N PRO A 58 41.93 4.87 -67.55
CA PRO A 58 41.34 5.48 -68.75
C PRO A 58 42.22 6.47 -69.54
N GLU A 59 43.35 6.96 -69.03
CA GLU A 59 44.08 8.04 -69.72
C GLU A 59 44.92 7.57 -70.94
N ASP A 60 45.42 6.32 -70.96
CA ASP A 60 45.95 5.63 -72.17
C ASP A 60 46.23 4.13 -71.91
N PRO A 61 45.20 3.25 -71.97
CA PRO A 61 45.35 1.84 -71.59
C PRO A 61 46.30 1.05 -72.51
N TYR A 62 46.67 1.61 -73.67
CA TYR A 62 47.56 0.95 -74.64
C TYR A 62 49.03 1.39 -74.52
N ALA A 63 49.33 2.40 -73.68
CA ALA A 63 50.70 2.84 -73.40
C ALA A 63 51.30 2.22 -72.13
N VAL A 64 50.48 1.59 -71.28
CA VAL A 64 50.92 0.92 -70.05
C VAL A 64 51.45 -0.47 -70.38
N LEU A 65 52.63 -0.81 -69.87
CA LEU A 65 53.14 -2.17 -69.92
C LEU A 65 52.40 -3.01 -68.88
N VAL A 66 52.03 -4.25 -69.22
CA VAL A 66 51.35 -5.18 -68.30
C VAL A 66 52.10 -5.34 -66.96
N THR A 67 53.44 -5.29 -66.97
CA THR A 67 54.27 -5.36 -65.75
C THR A 67 54.17 -4.14 -64.84
N ASN A 68 53.55 -3.06 -65.31
CA ASN A 68 53.40 -1.80 -64.60
C ASN A 68 51.93 -1.52 -64.24
N LEU A 69 51.02 -2.48 -64.44
CA LEU A 69 49.64 -2.36 -63.99
C LEU A 69 49.61 -2.23 -62.46
N SER A 70 48.71 -1.38 -61.97
CA SER A 70 48.44 -1.26 -60.54
C SER A 70 47.84 -2.56 -60.01
N THR A 71 48.23 -2.95 -58.81
CA THR A 71 47.54 -3.99 -58.04
C THR A 71 46.40 -3.41 -57.19
N ASP A 72 46.37 -2.09 -57.03
CA ASP A 72 45.32 -1.38 -56.32
C ASP A 72 44.20 -1.09 -57.33
N VAL A 73 43.10 -1.83 -57.21
CA VAL A 73 41.92 -1.76 -58.08
C VAL A 73 40.88 -0.86 -57.43
N ASN A 74 40.25 0.03 -58.20
CA ASN A 74 39.14 0.87 -57.74
C ASN A 74 37.77 0.22 -57.97
N VAL A 75 36.73 0.74 -57.33
CA VAL A 75 35.36 0.19 -57.41
C VAL A 75 34.84 0.13 -58.85
N GLY A 76 35.10 1.17 -59.65
CA GLY A 76 34.70 1.23 -61.06
C GLY A 76 35.34 0.13 -61.90
N GLN A 77 36.63 -0.15 -61.67
CA GLN A 77 37.34 -1.24 -62.32
C GLN A 77 36.78 -2.61 -61.94
N VAL A 78 36.40 -2.83 -60.67
CA VAL A 78 35.76 -4.10 -60.26
C VAL A 78 34.41 -4.28 -60.96
N LYS A 79 33.59 -3.23 -61.04
CA LYS A 79 32.31 -3.26 -61.78
C LYS A 79 32.52 -3.60 -63.26
N ASP A 80 33.47 -2.92 -63.91
CA ASP A 80 33.78 -3.14 -65.32
C ASP A 80 34.33 -4.56 -65.57
N LEU A 81 35.15 -5.10 -64.65
CA LEU A 81 35.66 -6.47 -64.70
C LEU A 81 34.54 -7.50 -64.61
N ASN A 82 33.54 -7.27 -63.77
CA ASN A 82 32.43 -8.20 -63.58
C ASN A 82 31.49 -8.30 -64.79
N ILE A 83 31.35 -7.21 -65.55
CA ILE A 83 30.55 -7.19 -66.80
C ILE A 83 31.19 -8.08 -67.88
N ILE A 84 32.49 -8.37 -67.79
CA ILE A 84 33.18 -9.22 -68.76
C ILE A 84 32.60 -10.65 -68.68
N PRO A 85 32.13 -11.23 -69.79
CA PRO A 85 31.65 -12.61 -69.82
C PRO A 85 32.83 -13.60 -69.83
N SER A 86 33.63 -13.59 -68.77
CA SER A 86 34.78 -14.49 -68.55
C SER A 86 34.56 -15.33 -67.30
N LEU A 87 34.67 -16.64 -67.46
CA LEU A 87 34.69 -17.56 -66.32
C LEU A 87 35.96 -17.37 -65.48
N ILE A 88 37.07 -16.98 -66.10
CA ILE A 88 38.34 -16.71 -65.39
C ILE A 88 38.19 -15.46 -64.51
N THR A 89 37.69 -14.34 -65.06
CA THR A 89 37.49 -13.12 -64.25
C THR A 89 36.54 -13.38 -63.08
N LYS A 90 35.44 -14.11 -63.31
CA LYS A 90 34.48 -14.47 -62.26
C LYS A 90 35.09 -15.37 -61.19
N GLN A 91 35.93 -16.34 -61.58
CA GLN A 91 36.66 -17.18 -60.62
C GLN A 91 37.59 -16.32 -59.77
N LEU A 92 38.37 -15.43 -60.37
CA LEU A 92 39.31 -14.57 -59.65
C LEU A 92 38.60 -13.59 -58.69
N ILE A 93 37.47 -13.00 -59.10
CA ILE A 93 36.66 -12.14 -58.23
C ILE A 93 36.09 -12.97 -57.06
N SER A 94 35.54 -14.14 -57.36
CA SER A 94 35.04 -15.07 -56.34
C SER A 94 36.13 -15.43 -55.32
N ASP A 95 37.31 -15.83 -55.78
CA ASP A 95 38.42 -16.22 -54.91
C ASP A 95 38.86 -15.04 -54.02
N ALA A 96 38.90 -13.83 -54.57
CA ALA A 96 39.23 -12.62 -53.81
C ALA A 96 38.17 -12.30 -52.73
N ILE A 97 36.87 -12.44 -53.06
CA ILE A 97 35.79 -12.29 -52.07
C ILE A 97 35.92 -13.35 -50.98
N ILE A 98 36.12 -14.61 -51.36
CA ILE A 98 36.26 -15.74 -50.43
C ILE A 98 37.45 -15.55 -49.50
N GLU A 99 38.60 -15.14 -50.04
CA GLU A 99 39.81 -14.87 -49.26
C GLU A 99 39.60 -13.70 -48.29
N SER A 100 38.90 -12.64 -48.72
CA SER A 100 38.66 -11.45 -47.91
C SER A 100 37.66 -11.69 -46.77
N ILE A 101 36.60 -12.46 -47.01
CA ILE A 101 35.51 -12.70 -46.04
C ILE A 101 35.83 -13.91 -45.15
N GLY A 102 36.54 -14.89 -45.69
CA GLY A 102 36.81 -16.17 -45.06
C GLY A 102 35.72 -17.20 -45.37
N VAL A 103 36.14 -18.44 -45.67
CA VAL A 103 35.24 -19.55 -46.06
C VAL A 103 34.15 -19.86 -45.02
N ASP A 104 34.43 -19.62 -43.74
CA ASP A 104 33.51 -19.93 -42.63
C ASP A 104 32.31 -18.96 -42.59
N ASN A 105 32.44 -17.78 -43.21
CA ASN A 105 31.40 -16.74 -43.25
C ASN A 105 30.61 -16.76 -44.57
N ILE A 106 30.78 -17.80 -45.39
CA ILE A 106 30.14 -17.92 -46.70
C ILE A 106 29.19 -19.12 -46.67
N PRO A 107 27.86 -18.87 -46.66
CA PRO A 107 26.88 -19.94 -46.69
C PRO A 107 27.03 -20.82 -47.93
N ASP A 108 26.72 -22.11 -47.80
CA ASP A 108 26.81 -23.08 -48.91
C ASP A 108 25.98 -22.62 -50.12
N GLU A 109 24.84 -21.95 -49.90
CA GLU A 109 23.95 -21.42 -50.94
C GLU A 109 24.54 -20.28 -51.76
N ALA A 110 25.59 -19.61 -51.25
CA ALA A 110 26.26 -18.55 -51.98
C ALA A 110 27.11 -19.09 -53.15
N TYR A 111 27.51 -20.36 -53.08
CA TYR A 111 28.33 -21.00 -54.10
C TYR A 111 27.49 -21.47 -55.29
N PHE A 112 28.11 -21.49 -56.47
CA PHE A 112 27.49 -22.05 -57.67
C PHE A 112 27.10 -23.52 -57.44
N ASP A 113 25.84 -23.87 -57.74
CA ASP A 113 25.22 -25.17 -57.43
C ASP A 113 25.23 -25.57 -55.94
N ASN A 114 25.33 -24.60 -55.02
CA ASN A 114 25.38 -24.77 -53.57
C ASN A 114 26.54 -25.69 -53.12
N ASN A 115 27.71 -25.54 -53.72
CA ASN A 115 28.88 -26.37 -53.44
C ASN A 115 30.11 -25.51 -53.11
N PRO A 116 30.62 -25.55 -51.87
CA PRO A 116 31.80 -24.78 -51.42
C PRO A 116 33.11 -25.05 -52.18
N LEU A 117 33.16 -26.07 -53.03
CA LEU A 117 34.30 -26.34 -53.91
C LEU A 117 34.24 -25.59 -55.24
N ASN A 118 33.12 -24.95 -55.54
CA ASN A 118 32.94 -24.11 -56.73
C ASN A 118 33.22 -22.63 -56.37
N ARG A 119 33.23 -21.76 -57.39
CA ARG A 119 33.14 -20.31 -57.17
C ARG A 119 31.77 -19.89 -56.63
N LEU A 120 31.68 -18.65 -56.15
CA LEU A 120 30.44 -17.95 -55.88
C LEU A 120 29.53 -17.91 -57.11
N SER A 121 28.22 -17.91 -56.88
CA SER A 121 27.22 -17.72 -57.93
C SER A 121 27.36 -16.34 -58.58
N ASP A 122 26.85 -16.19 -59.80
CA ASP A 122 26.91 -14.87 -60.47
C ASP A 122 26.12 -13.81 -59.69
N ASP A 123 24.97 -14.19 -59.12
CA ASP A 123 24.12 -13.28 -58.34
C ASP A 123 24.82 -12.81 -57.06
N GLU A 124 25.58 -13.69 -56.38
CA GLU A 124 26.36 -13.30 -55.21
C GLU A 124 27.55 -12.40 -55.57
N ILE A 125 28.24 -12.68 -56.68
CA ILE A 125 29.33 -11.80 -57.16
C ILE A 125 28.78 -10.40 -57.48
N ASP A 126 27.65 -10.33 -58.20
CA ASP A 126 26.99 -9.08 -58.53
C ASP A 126 26.59 -8.31 -57.25
N ALA A 127 26.02 -8.98 -56.26
CA ALA A 127 25.61 -8.38 -55.00
C ALA A 127 26.78 -7.89 -54.15
N MET A 128 27.89 -8.65 -54.08
CA MET A 128 29.09 -8.22 -53.36
C MET A 128 29.75 -6.99 -54.01
N ILE A 129 29.69 -6.88 -55.34
CA ILE A 129 30.16 -5.69 -56.06
C ILE A 129 29.21 -4.51 -55.82
N GLN A 130 27.90 -4.76 -55.76
CA GLN A 130 26.94 -3.74 -55.33
C GLN A 130 27.21 -3.28 -53.89
N ALA A 131 27.65 -4.17 -53.00
CA ALA A 131 28.07 -3.79 -51.66
C ALA A 131 29.28 -2.84 -51.67
N LEU A 132 30.30 -3.12 -52.47
CA LEU A 132 31.43 -2.19 -52.65
C LEU A 132 30.97 -0.81 -53.16
N ASP A 133 29.98 -0.80 -54.06
CA ASP A 133 29.37 0.44 -54.55
C ASP A 133 28.71 1.25 -53.44
N ILE A 134 27.90 0.58 -52.60
CA ILE A 134 27.24 1.18 -51.43
C ILE A 134 28.28 1.72 -50.44
N LEU A 135 29.26 0.89 -50.06
CA LEU A 135 30.30 1.25 -49.09
C LEU A 135 31.19 2.40 -49.57
N SER A 136 31.43 2.49 -50.88
CA SER A 136 32.17 3.61 -51.49
C SER A 136 31.35 4.89 -51.68
N ASN A 137 30.06 4.90 -51.28
CA ASN A 137 29.12 5.98 -51.54
C ASN A 137 29.00 6.30 -53.05
N ASN A 138 28.99 5.27 -53.89
CA ASN A 138 28.99 5.37 -55.35
C ASN A 138 30.23 6.08 -55.94
N ASN A 139 31.37 5.98 -55.27
CA ASN A 139 32.63 6.56 -55.74
C ASN A 139 33.46 5.51 -56.48
N ASP A 140 33.26 5.41 -57.80
CA ASP A 140 33.98 4.47 -58.68
C ASP A 140 35.50 4.65 -58.65
N ASP A 141 36.01 5.85 -58.33
CA ASP A 141 37.44 6.14 -58.30
C ASP A 141 38.10 5.71 -56.96
N LEU A 142 37.31 5.31 -55.95
CA LEU A 142 37.83 4.90 -54.64
C LEU A 142 38.55 3.54 -54.75
N PRO A 143 39.82 3.43 -54.33
CA PRO A 143 40.48 2.13 -54.21
C PRO A 143 39.70 1.21 -53.29
N VAL A 144 39.52 -0.06 -53.67
CA VAL A 144 38.79 -1.04 -52.85
C VAL A 144 39.44 -1.20 -51.46
N ALA A 145 40.76 -1.12 -51.38
CA ALA A 145 41.51 -1.19 -50.13
C ALA A 145 41.28 -0.01 -49.18
N ASP A 146 40.74 1.11 -49.68
CA ASP A 146 40.46 2.33 -48.91
C ASP A 146 38.98 2.42 -48.47
N ILE A 147 38.16 1.42 -48.79
CA ILE A 147 36.77 1.35 -48.35
C ILE A 147 36.72 1.12 -46.84
N ASP A 148 35.96 1.96 -46.14
CA ASP A 148 35.67 1.78 -44.72
C ASP A 148 34.60 0.69 -44.53
N THR A 149 34.82 -0.17 -43.54
CA THR A 149 33.88 -1.23 -43.16
C THR A 149 32.94 -0.79 -42.04
N ASP A 150 33.22 0.34 -41.37
CA ASP A 150 32.27 0.95 -40.43
C ASP A 150 31.21 1.73 -41.21
N VAL A 151 30.03 1.15 -41.33
CA VAL A 151 28.95 1.67 -42.17
C VAL A 151 28.12 2.71 -41.43
N ASN A 152 27.59 3.68 -42.18
CA ASN A 152 26.58 4.59 -41.68
C ASN A 152 25.15 4.05 -41.90
N ILE A 153 24.16 4.72 -41.30
CA ILE A 153 22.74 4.34 -41.43
C ILE A 153 22.28 4.34 -42.89
N TYR A 154 22.72 5.31 -43.69
CA TYR A 154 22.31 5.36 -45.10
C TYR A 154 22.79 4.12 -45.87
N GLN A 155 24.05 3.75 -45.71
CA GLN A 155 24.63 2.56 -46.32
C GLN A 155 23.92 1.29 -45.83
N THR A 156 23.64 1.20 -44.54
CA THR A 156 22.90 0.08 -43.95
C THR A 156 21.50 -0.07 -44.54
N GLN A 157 20.79 1.05 -44.74
CA GLN A 157 19.48 1.07 -45.40
C GLN A 157 19.54 0.63 -46.87
N GLN A 158 20.66 0.85 -47.57
CA GLN A 158 20.83 0.33 -48.94
C GLN A 158 20.96 -1.21 -48.98
N PHE A 159 21.38 -1.85 -47.88
CA PHE A 159 21.45 -3.31 -47.79
C PHE A 159 20.11 -3.99 -47.47
N LYS A 160 19.09 -3.21 -47.11
CA LYS A 160 17.77 -3.74 -46.79
C LYS A 160 17.15 -4.48 -47.98
N GLY A 161 16.63 -5.67 -47.71
CA GLY A 161 16.02 -6.54 -48.73
C GLY A 161 17.02 -7.19 -49.69
N THR A 162 18.32 -7.19 -49.36
CA THR A 162 19.33 -7.89 -50.15
C THR A 162 19.02 -9.39 -50.24
N GLU A 163 19.11 -9.94 -51.46
CA GLU A 163 18.94 -11.38 -51.69
C GLU A 163 20.26 -12.15 -51.50
N SER A 164 21.39 -11.45 -51.29
CA SER A 164 22.70 -12.08 -51.13
C SER A 164 22.82 -12.82 -49.80
N PHE A 165 23.16 -14.09 -49.88
CA PHE A 165 23.41 -14.93 -48.72
C PHE A 165 24.66 -14.51 -47.95
N ILE A 166 25.70 -14.02 -48.64
CA ILE A 166 26.92 -13.52 -47.99
C ILE A 166 26.62 -12.25 -47.21
N ILE A 167 25.92 -11.28 -47.80
CA ILE A 167 25.58 -10.02 -47.12
C ILE A 167 24.64 -10.31 -45.94
N GLN A 168 23.64 -11.20 -46.12
CA GLN A 168 22.76 -11.62 -45.03
C GLN A 168 23.54 -12.27 -43.86
N GLN A 169 24.53 -13.12 -44.15
CA GLN A 169 25.38 -13.74 -43.13
C GLN A 169 26.16 -12.68 -42.35
N ILE A 170 26.82 -11.76 -43.05
CA ILE A 170 27.60 -10.69 -42.42
C ILE A 170 26.71 -9.78 -41.56
N LEU A 171 25.54 -9.39 -42.06
CA LEU A 171 24.58 -8.57 -41.30
C LEU A 171 24.05 -9.31 -40.07
N SER A 172 23.75 -10.60 -40.23
CA SER A 172 23.32 -11.46 -39.13
C SER A 172 24.37 -11.51 -38.03
N ASP A 173 25.63 -11.80 -38.37
CA ASP A 173 26.71 -11.89 -37.40
C ASP A 173 26.94 -10.55 -36.70
N ALA A 174 26.90 -9.44 -37.44
CA ALA A 174 27.02 -8.11 -36.86
C ALA A 174 25.89 -7.76 -35.89
N ILE A 175 24.63 -8.12 -36.21
CA ILE A 175 23.48 -7.90 -35.31
C ILE A 175 23.63 -8.76 -34.04
N VAL A 176 24.02 -10.03 -34.18
CA VAL A 176 24.22 -10.94 -33.06
C VAL A 176 25.37 -10.45 -32.16
N ASP A 177 26.51 -10.07 -32.74
CA ASP A 177 27.65 -9.54 -31.99
C ASP A 177 27.33 -8.22 -31.27
N ALA A 178 26.49 -7.37 -31.86
CA ALA A 178 26.11 -6.10 -31.24
C ALA A 178 25.15 -6.28 -30.05
N ILE A 179 24.18 -7.20 -30.16
CA ILE A 179 23.09 -7.33 -29.19
C ILE A 179 23.38 -8.41 -28.15
N ASP A 180 24.01 -9.50 -28.57
CA ASP A 180 24.34 -10.65 -27.71
C ASP A 180 25.82 -11.08 -27.82
N PRO A 181 26.79 -10.18 -27.57
CA PRO A 181 28.22 -10.47 -27.70
C PRO A 181 28.71 -11.60 -26.79
N LEU A 182 27.95 -11.92 -25.74
CA LEU A 182 28.28 -12.94 -24.74
C LEU A 182 27.44 -14.22 -24.86
N ASN A 183 26.53 -14.27 -25.84
CA ASN A 183 25.61 -15.40 -26.07
C ASN A 183 24.81 -15.76 -24.80
N GLU A 184 24.24 -14.73 -24.17
CA GLU A 184 23.41 -14.77 -22.97
C GLU A 184 21.94 -15.07 -23.27
N GLY A 185 21.57 -15.16 -24.56
CA GLY A 185 20.21 -15.45 -25.00
C GLY A 185 19.38 -14.21 -25.28
N LYS A 186 20.01 -13.09 -25.65
CA LYS A 186 19.33 -11.84 -26.03
C LYS A 186 18.75 -11.89 -27.45
N ILE A 187 19.14 -12.88 -28.25
CA ILE A 187 18.52 -13.17 -29.55
C ILE A 187 17.55 -14.36 -29.41
N PRO A 188 16.23 -14.17 -29.60
CA PRO A 188 15.28 -15.27 -29.56
C PRO A 188 15.55 -16.31 -30.64
N LEU A 189 15.43 -17.61 -30.34
CA LEU A 189 15.70 -18.67 -31.31
C LEU A 189 14.90 -18.53 -32.61
N GLY A 190 13.64 -18.08 -32.54
CA GLY A 190 12.78 -17.87 -33.71
C GLY A 190 13.27 -16.79 -34.68
N ALA A 191 14.23 -15.95 -34.28
CA ALA A 191 14.86 -14.96 -35.14
C ALA A 191 15.81 -15.59 -36.17
N TYR A 192 16.34 -16.78 -35.87
CA TYR A 192 17.24 -17.54 -36.74
C TYR A 192 16.49 -18.41 -37.74
N ILE A 193 17.12 -18.69 -38.88
CA ILE A 193 16.60 -19.65 -39.86
C ILE A 193 16.43 -21.03 -39.19
N ASP A 194 15.25 -21.61 -39.37
CA ASP A 194 14.82 -22.89 -38.79
C ASP A 194 14.86 -22.95 -37.24
N GLY A 195 15.05 -21.82 -36.57
CA GLY A 195 15.16 -21.74 -35.12
C GLY A 195 16.50 -22.25 -34.57
N ASP A 196 17.56 -22.27 -35.38
CA ASP A 196 18.89 -22.75 -34.99
C ASP A 196 19.88 -21.58 -34.89
N SER A 197 20.43 -21.35 -33.69
CA SER A 197 21.38 -20.26 -33.43
C SER A 197 22.73 -20.42 -34.15
N ASN A 198 22.99 -21.54 -34.83
CA ASN A 198 24.16 -21.71 -35.70
C ASN A 198 23.90 -21.25 -37.14
N ASN A 199 22.66 -20.92 -37.49
CA ASN A 199 22.31 -20.34 -38.77
C ASN A 199 22.31 -18.81 -38.68
N ARG A 200 22.24 -18.14 -39.83
CA ARG A 200 21.94 -16.70 -39.89
C ARG A 200 20.51 -16.37 -39.44
N LEU A 201 20.29 -15.11 -39.10
CA LEU A 201 18.97 -14.51 -38.91
C LEU A 201 18.10 -14.64 -40.17
N THR A 202 16.78 -14.69 -39.99
CA THR A 202 15.85 -14.64 -41.12
C THR A 202 15.92 -13.28 -41.81
N GLN A 203 15.68 -13.23 -43.13
CA GLN A 203 15.68 -11.97 -43.89
C GLN A 203 14.72 -10.93 -43.29
N THR A 204 13.54 -11.38 -42.85
CA THR A 204 12.56 -10.50 -42.21
C THR A 204 13.13 -9.86 -40.95
N GLU A 205 13.85 -10.62 -40.12
CA GLU A 205 14.45 -10.08 -38.91
C GLU A 205 15.59 -9.11 -39.23
N ILE A 206 16.45 -9.43 -40.21
CA ILE A 206 17.51 -8.52 -40.67
C ILE A 206 16.92 -7.19 -41.14
N ASP A 207 15.89 -7.23 -41.99
CA ASP A 207 15.25 -6.03 -42.52
C ASP A 207 14.61 -5.17 -41.43
N LEU A 208 13.99 -5.80 -40.43
CA LEU A 208 13.41 -5.10 -39.29
C LEU A 208 14.48 -4.50 -38.38
N MET A 209 15.60 -5.20 -38.17
CA MET A 209 16.71 -4.68 -37.38
C MET A 209 17.42 -3.50 -38.07
N ILE A 210 17.48 -3.49 -39.41
CA ILE A 210 17.94 -2.32 -40.16
C ILE A 210 17.01 -1.10 -39.92
N ASP A 211 15.70 -1.31 -39.84
CA ASP A 211 14.75 -0.24 -39.47
C ASP A 211 14.94 0.22 -38.02
N VAL A 212 15.22 -0.70 -37.09
CA VAL A 212 15.49 -0.39 -35.69
C VAL A 212 16.74 0.47 -35.56
N LEU A 213 17.81 0.17 -36.31
CA LEU A 213 19.03 1.00 -36.29
C LEU A 213 18.74 2.46 -36.69
N TYR A 214 17.81 2.69 -37.61
CA TYR A 214 17.40 4.04 -37.98
C TYR A 214 16.76 4.77 -36.79
N VAL A 215 15.83 4.12 -36.07
CA VAL A 215 15.19 4.67 -34.86
C VAL A 215 16.23 4.88 -33.75
N LEU A 216 17.15 3.92 -33.56
CA LEU A 216 18.20 4.02 -32.56
C LEU A 216 19.19 5.16 -32.85
N ALA A 217 19.43 5.47 -34.13
CA ALA A 217 20.31 6.54 -34.56
C ALA A 217 19.67 7.93 -34.54
N ASP A 218 18.34 8.07 -34.52
CA ASP A 218 17.62 9.37 -34.53
C ASP A 218 17.78 10.19 -33.23
N ASN A 219 18.72 9.79 -32.37
CA ASN A 219 18.74 10.15 -30.97
C ASN A 219 19.90 11.05 -30.55
N ASN A 220 20.36 11.92 -31.44
CA ASN A 220 21.49 12.79 -31.14
C ASN A 220 21.28 14.26 -31.57
N PRO A 221 20.31 15.00 -31.00
CA PRO A 221 20.56 16.42 -30.81
C PRO A 221 21.63 16.53 -29.70
N PRO A 222 22.80 17.13 -29.96
CA PRO A 222 23.79 17.33 -28.91
C PRO A 222 23.14 18.11 -27.77
N VAL A 223 23.22 17.56 -26.57
CA VAL A 223 22.80 18.17 -25.31
C VAL A 223 23.22 19.65 -25.28
N GLY A 224 22.26 20.58 -25.37
CA GLY A 224 22.49 21.99 -25.03
C GLY A 224 21.93 23.11 -25.92
N ASP A 225 21.13 22.88 -26.97
CA ASP A 225 20.50 24.00 -27.72
C ASP A 225 19.10 23.64 -28.30
N PRO A 226 18.00 24.19 -27.73
CA PRO A 226 16.64 23.98 -28.25
C PRO A 226 16.33 24.80 -29.52
N GLU A 227 17.24 25.66 -29.99
CA GLU A 227 17.13 26.31 -31.30
C GLU A 227 17.93 25.56 -32.37
N HIS A 228 17.33 24.54 -32.99
CA HIS A 228 17.68 24.04 -34.32
C HIS A 228 19.19 23.90 -34.61
N ASN A 229 19.81 22.76 -34.28
CA ASN A 229 21.04 22.37 -34.98
C ASN A 229 20.65 21.86 -36.39
N PRO A 230 20.85 22.61 -37.49
CA PRO A 230 20.40 22.23 -38.82
C PRO A 230 21.34 21.25 -39.53
N THR A 231 22.16 20.50 -38.78
CA THR A 231 23.24 19.66 -39.33
C THR A 231 23.28 18.23 -38.80
N PHE A 232 22.32 17.79 -37.98
CA PHE A 232 22.22 16.37 -37.64
C PHE A 232 21.51 15.63 -38.78
N ASP A 233 22.25 14.79 -39.50
CA ASP A 233 21.72 13.88 -40.50
C ASP A 233 21.90 12.45 -39.99
N VAL A 234 20.79 11.78 -39.65
CA VAL A 234 20.76 10.39 -39.19
C VAL A 234 21.50 9.47 -40.16
N ASN A 235 21.47 9.80 -41.45
CA ASN A 235 22.14 9.05 -42.51
C ASN A 235 23.67 8.98 -42.38
N GLU A 236 24.29 9.96 -41.70
CA GLU A 236 25.75 10.01 -41.49
C GLU A 236 26.19 9.35 -40.17
N VAL A 237 25.26 8.94 -39.31
CA VAL A 237 25.57 8.25 -38.05
C VAL A 237 26.16 6.87 -38.35
N LEU A 238 27.35 6.61 -37.81
CA LEU A 238 28.01 5.29 -37.89
C LEU A 238 27.25 4.29 -37.02
N VAL A 239 27.04 3.07 -37.53
CA VAL A 239 26.36 2.00 -36.79
C VAL A 239 27.12 1.66 -35.50
N SER A 240 28.46 1.71 -35.54
CA SER A 240 29.31 1.49 -34.36
C SER A 240 29.11 2.52 -33.22
N ALA A 241 28.50 3.67 -33.51
CA ALA A 241 28.23 4.73 -32.54
C ALA A 241 26.83 4.64 -31.91
N ILE A 242 26.00 3.68 -32.33
CA ILE A 242 24.63 3.50 -31.84
C ILE A 242 24.66 2.75 -30.50
N SER A 243 23.92 3.26 -29.53
CA SER A 243 23.73 2.62 -28.23
C SER A 243 22.54 1.67 -28.25
N THR A 244 22.64 0.55 -27.51
CA THR A 244 21.52 -0.33 -27.19
C THR A 244 20.76 0.11 -25.93
N ASP A 245 21.31 1.06 -25.17
CA ASP A 245 20.60 1.73 -24.08
C ASP A 245 19.69 2.80 -24.69
N ILE A 246 18.38 2.52 -24.64
CA ILE A 246 17.35 3.30 -25.34
C ILE A 246 16.72 4.33 -24.41
N ASN A 247 16.23 5.43 -24.99
CA ASN A 247 15.40 6.39 -24.25
C ASN A 247 13.90 6.13 -24.42
N ILE A 248 13.10 6.84 -23.64
CA ILE A 248 11.64 6.71 -23.63
C ILE A 248 11.03 6.96 -25.02
N GLY A 249 11.55 7.93 -25.77
CA GLY A 249 11.10 8.22 -27.14
C GLY A 249 11.32 7.05 -28.09
N GLN A 250 12.52 6.48 -28.10
CA GLN A 250 12.85 5.29 -28.87
C GLN A 250 12.02 4.09 -28.46
N LEU A 251 11.84 3.86 -27.16
CA LEU A 251 11.00 2.80 -26.64
C LEU A 251 9.56 2.88 -27.20
N LYS A 252 8.98 4.09 -27.26
CA LYS A 252 7.67 4.34 -27.87
C LYS A 252 7.63 4.04 -29.36
N GLU A 253 8.66 4.43 -30.11
CA GLU A 253 8.72 4.20 -31.55
C GLU A 253 8.91 2.71 -31.89
N LEU A 254 9.63 1.98 -31.04
CA LEU A 254 9.93 0.57 -31.25
C LEU A 254 8.82 -0.39 -30.79
N LYS A 255 7.88 0.06 -29.96
CA LYS A 255 6.89 -0.80 -29.29
C LYS A 255 5.99 -1.63 -30.21
N ASP A 256 5.72 -1.13 -31.41
CA ASP A 256 4.87 -1.79 -32.41
C ASP A 256 5.69 -2.67 -33.37
N SER A 257 7.01 -2.80 -33.14
CA SER A 257 7.88 -3.62 -33.96
C SER A 257 7.47 -5.10 -33.91
N THR A 258 7.44 -5.72 -35.08
CA THR A 258 7.20 -7.17 -35.22
C THR A 258 8.49 -8.00 -35.10
N SER A 259 9.65 -7.34 -34.98
CA SER A 259 10.94 -8.02 -34.81
C SER A 259 11.00 -8.72 -33.46
N LEU A 260 11.44 -9.96 -33.47
CA LEU A 260 11.59 -10.75 -32.25
C LEU A 260 12.71 -10.18 -31.37
N ILE A 261 13.80 -9.73 -31.99
CA ILE A 261 14.93 -9.10 -31.30
C ILE A 261 14.50 -7.76 -30.69
N THR A 262 13.74 -6.92 -31.41
CA THR A 262 13.28 -5.62 -30.88
C THR A 262 12.38 -5.82 -29.67
N ARG A 263 11.44 -6.77 -29.74
CA ARG A 263 10.56 -7.08 -28.59
C ARG A 263 11.35 -7.56 -27.38
N LYS A 264 12.43 -8.33 -27.60
CA LYS A 264 13.34 -8.76 -26.54
C LYS A 264 14.11 -7.57 -25.97
N LEU A 265 14.69 -6.72 -26.83
CA LEU A 265 15.39 -5.49 -26.42
C LEU A 265 14.50 -4.58 -25.57
N ILE A 266 13.25 -4.36 -25.96
CA ILE A 266 12.26 -3.57 -25.20
C ILE A 266 12.00 -4.18 -23.83
N SER A 267 11.74 -5.49 -23.79
CA SER A 267 11.45 -6.20 -22.53
C SER A 267 12.65 -6.11 -21.59
N ASP A 268 13.84 -6.41 -22.09
CA ASP A 268 15.08 -6.37 -21.31
C ASP A 268 15.39 -4.94 -20.84
N SER A 269 15.17 -3.91 -21.66
CA SER A 269 15.38 -2.51 -21.27
C SER A 269 14.47 -2.09 -20.11
N ILE A 270 13.18 -2.49 -20.15
CA ILE A 270 12.24 -2.21 -19.05
C ILE A 270 12.64 -3.00 -17.80
N ILE A 271 12.94 -4.30 -17.94
CA ILE A 271 13.33 -5.17 -16.82
C ILE A 271 14.62 -4.68 -16.15
N ASP A 272 15.61 -4.25 -16.94
CA ASP A 272 16.87 -3.72 -16.43
C ASP A 272 16.67 -2.40 -15.68
N ALA A 273 15.76 -1.54 -16.16
CA ALA A 273 15.46 -0.27 -15.51
C ALA A 273 14.71 -0.44 -14.18
N VAL A 274 13.72 -1.33 -14.12
CA VAL A 274 12.95 -1.56 -12.89
C VAL A 274 13.60 -2.58 -11.95
N GLY A 275 14.52 -3.39 -12.46
CA GLY A 275 15.10 -4.52 -11.74
C GLY A 275 14.20 -5.76 -11.73
N VAL A 276 14.80 -6.93 -11.96
CA VAL A 276 14.10 -8.23 -12.04
C VAL A 276 13.24 -8.57 -10.81
N ASP A 277 13.63 -8.13 -9.62
CA ASP A 277 12.88 -8.40 -8.38
C ASP A 277 11.52 -7.69 -8.34
N ASN A 278 11.37 -6.60 -9.11
CA ASN A 278 10.13 -5.83 -9.23
C ASN A 278 9.25 -6.31 -10.39
N VAL A 279 9.58 -7.44 -11.03
CA VAL A 279 8.82 -7.95 -12.19
C VAL A 279 8.04 -9.22 -11.80
N PRO A 280 6.74 -9.08 -11.49
CA PRO A 280 5.90 -10.23 -11.17
C PRO A 280 5.79 -11.21 -12.34
N LEU A 281 5.55 -12.48 -12.03
CA LEU A 281 5.43 -13.52 -13.05
C LEU A 281 4.29 -13.25 -14.05
N ASP A 282 3.21 -12.60 -13.62
CA ASP A 282 2.08 -12.25 -14.50
C ASP A 282 2.37 -11.11 -15.49
N ALA A 283 3.54 -10.45 -15.40
CA ALA A 283 4.04 -9.49 -16.38
C ALA A 283 4.54 -10.16 -17.68
N TYR A 284 4.99 -11.41 -17.57
CA TYR A 284 5.60 -12.16 -18.67
C TYR A 284 4.57 -12.90 -19.53
N ILE A 285 4.90 -13.11 -20.80
CA ILE A 285 4.12 -13.97 -21.70
C ILE A 285 4.02 -15.37 -21.09
N ASP A 286 2.81 -15.93 -21.11
CA ASP A 286 2.49 -17.26 -20.57
C ASP A 286 2.88 -17.47 -19.09
N GLN A 287 3.16 -16.38 -18.35
CA GLN A 287 3.65 -16.42 -16.97
C GLN A 287 4.97 -17.19 -16.83
N ASP A 288 5.89 -16.99 -17.78
CA ASP A 288 7.22 -17.60 -17.79
C ASP A 288 8.29 -16.50 -17.78
N ASN A 289 9.11 -16.44 -16.72
CA ASN A 289 10.15 -15.43 -16.57
C ASN A 289 11.34 -15.58 -17.54
N THR A 290 11.34 -16.60 -18.39
CA THR A 290 12.28 -16.75 -19.50
C THR A 290 11.76 -16.13 -20.80
N GLU A 291 10.49 -15.78 -20.86
CA GLU A 291 9.85 -15.13 -22.00
C GLU A 291 9.91 -13.59 -21.90
N ASN A 292 9.39 -12.90 -22.91
CA ASN A 292 9.30 -11.44 -22.93
C ASN A 292 8.13 -10.92 -22.07
N LEU A 293 8.11 -9.61 -21.82
CA LEU A 293 6.92 -8.95 -21.26
C LEU A 293 5.74 -9.05 -22.23
N THR A 294 4.52 -9.09 -21.69
CA THR A 294 3.31 -9.00 -22.52
C THR A 294 3.22 -7.62 -23.18
N GLN A 295 2.54 -7.52 -24.32
CA GLN A 295 2.38 -6.23 -25.01
C GLN A 295 1.59 -5.22 -24.16
N GLU A 296 0.57 -5.69 -23.43
CA GLU A 296 -0.22 -4.85 -22.51
C GLU A 296 0.68 -4.27 -21.41
N GLU A 297 1.59 -5.08 -20.86
CA GLU A 297 2.56 -4.61 -19.86
C GLU A 297 3.53 -3.58 -20.45
N ILE A 298 4.06 -3.80 -21.66
CA ILE A 298 4.95 -2.85 -22.34
C ILE A 298 4.24 -1.51 -22.56
N ASP A 299 2.99 -1.53 -23.05
CA ASP A 299 2.23 -0.31 -23.30
C ASP A 299 1.98 0.50 -22.03
N GLU A 300 1.61 -0.17 -20.93
CA GLU A 300 1.38 0.48 -19.63
C GLU A 300 2.68 0.97 -18.98
N MET A 301 3.79 0.23 -19.14
CA MET A 301 5.11 0.62 -18.65
C MET A 301 5.66 1.84 -19.38
N ILE A 302 5.42 1.98 -20.68
CA ILE A 302 5.81 3.19 -21.42
C ILE A 302 5.14 4.43 -20.83
N LEU A 303 3.83 4.35 -20.54
CA LEU A 303 3.10 5.44 -19.90
C LEU A 303 3.62 5.73 -18.50
N ALA A 304 3.96 4.69 -17.75
CA ALA A 304 4.48 4.84 -16.40
C ALA A 304 5.89 5.45 -16.37
N LEU A 305 6.78 5.05 -17.28
CA LEU A 305 8.13 5.59 -17.39
C LEU A 305 8.12 7.09 -17.69
N GLU A 306 7.16 7.60 -18.48
CA GLU A 306 6.99 9.05 -18.66
C GLU A 306 6.67 9.77 -17.34
N ILE A 307 5.76 9.21 -16.54
CA ILE A 307 5.36 9.77 -15.25
C ILE A 307 6.54 9.71 -14.25
N LEU A 308 7.24 8.58 -14.20
CA LEU A 308 8.39 8.37 -13.34
C LEU A 308 9.56 9.29 -13.71
N ALA A 309 9.75 9.56 -15.00
CA ALA A 309 10.74 10.52 -15.50
C ALA A 309 10.35 12.00 -15.25
N GLY A 310 9.16 12.25 -14.70
CA GLY A 310 8.69 13.59 -14.31
C GLY A 310 8.08 14.40 -15.46
N SER A 311 7.50 13.72 -16.46
CA SER A 311 6.82 14.39 -17.57
C SER A 311 5.70 15.30 -17.09
N VAL A 312 5.64 16.52 -17.64
CA VAL A 312 4.52 17.46 -17.46
C VAL A 312 3.73 17.66 -18.75
N GLU A 313 4.31 17.34 -19.90
CA GLU A 313 3.67 17.34 -21.22
C GLU A 313 4.13 16.12 -22.03
N PRO A 314 3.25 15.44 -22.79
CA PRO A 314 3.63 14.26 -23.56
C PRO A 314 4.89 14.47 -24.41
N GLY A 315 5.91 13.66 -24.19
CA GLY A 315 7.17 13.65 -24.93
C GLY A 315 8.27 14.63 -24.46
N ASP A 316 8.04 15.44 -23.43
CA ASP A 316 9.08 16.32 -22.86
C ASP A 316 10.27 15.55 -22.25
N VAL A 317 10.04 14.32 -21.81
CA VAL A 317 11.02 13.38 -21.24
C VAL A 317 11.51 12.31 -22.21
N ASP A 318 11.13 12.36 -23.50
CA ASP A 318 11.49 11.32 -24.47
C ASP A 318 12.99 11.11 -24.63
N HIS A 319 13.78 12.13 -24.32
CA HIS A 319 15.24 12.10 -24.36
C HIS A 319 15.89 11.35 -23.18
N ILE A 320 15.15 11.04 -22.11
CA ILE A 320 15.67 10.39 -20.90
C ILE A 320 15.85 8.89 -21.16
N LEU A 321 17.03 8.37 -20.84
CA LEU A 321 17.34 6.95 -20.95
C LEU A 321 16.40 6.15 -20.03
N VAL A 322 15.92 5.00 -20.51
CA VAL A 322 15.01 4.14 -19.73
C VAL A 322 15.70 3.67 -18.44
N THR A 323 17.01 3.41 -18.51
CA THR A 323 17.86 3.02 -17.38
C THR A 323 18.13 4.14 -16.37
N ASP A 324 17.89 5.41 -16.72
CA ASP A 324 18.06 6.56 -15.82
C ASP A 324 16.77 6.88 -15.05
N VAL A 325 15.66 6.20 -15.31
CA VAL A 325 14.38 6.43 -14.63
C VAL A 325 14.41 5.82 -13.22
N GLU A 326 14.26 6.67 -12.20
CA GLU A 326 14.16 6.22 -10.81
C GLU A 326 12.79 5.56 -10.54
N ILE A 327 12.79 4.45 -9.79
CA ILE A 327 11.58 3.73 -9.38
C ILE A 327 11.15 4.05 -7.93
N ASP A 328 11.92 4.88 -7.22
CA ASP A 328 11.49 5.47 -5.95
C ASP A 328 10.40 6.51 -6.25
N VAL A 329 9.15 6.14 -6.02
CA VAL A 329 8.01 6.96 -6.43
C VAL A 329 7.78 8.11 -5.45
N THR A 330 7.44 9.28 -6.00
CA THR A 330 6.89 10.38 -5.19
C THR A 330 5.38 10.24 -5.02
N VAL A 331 4.82 10.87 -3.98
CA VAL A 331 3.37 10.90 -3.74
C VAL A 331 2.59 11.36 -4.98
N GLY A 332 3.03 12.43 -5.64
CA GLY A 332 2.38 12.94 -6.86
C GLY A 332 2.40 11.92 -8.00
N GLN A 333 3.53 11.25 -8.21
CA GLN A 333 3.63 10.19 -9.22
C GLN A 333 2.71 9.01 -8.91
N THR A 334 2.55 8.63 -7.64
CA THR A 334 1.59 7.56 -7.29
C THR A 334 0.15 7.93 -7.64
N GLN A 335 -0.23 9.21 -7.52
CA GLN A 335 -1.55 9.69 -7.92
C GLN A 335 -1.76 9.59 -9.44
N ASP A 336 -0.75 9.98 -10.22
CA ASP A 336 -0.77 9.89 -11.68
C ASP A 336 -0.76 8.43 -12.17
N LEU A 337 -0.11 7.53 -11.43
CA LEU A 337 -0.05 6.09 -11.72
C LEU A 337 -1.27 5.31 -11.21
N LYS A 338 -2.19 5.92 -10.46
CA LYS A 338 -3.28 5.21 -9.77
C LYS A 338 -4.16 4.35 -10.70
N THR A 339 -4.35 4.79 -11.95
CA THR A 339 -5.16 4.07 -12.95
C THR A 339 -4.35 3.23 -13.92
N ASN A 340 -3.01 3.20 -13.78
CA ASN A 340 -2.14 2.42 -14.64
C ASN A 340 -2.35 0.91 -14.38
N ASN A 341 -2.40 0.12 -15.45
CA ASN A 341 -2.72 -1.30 -15.32
C ASN A 341 -1.52 -2.22 -15.15
N SER A 342 -0.29 -1.71 -15.37
CA SER A 342 0.95 -2.48 -15.25
C SER A 342 1.02 -3.20 -13.91
N VAL A 343 1.35 -4.50 -13.97
CA VAL A 343 1.58 -5.29 -12.76
C VAL A 343 2.93 -4.98 -12.14
N ILE A 344 3.93 -4.57 -12.94
CA ILE A 344 5.24 -4.07 -12.47
C ILE A 344 5.05 -2.79 -11.66
N ILE A 345 4.30 -1.81 -12.15
CA ILE A 345 4.03 -0.58 -11.40
C ILE A 345 3.27 -0.87 -10.10
N LYS A 346 2.28 -1.77 -10.13
CA LYS A 346 1.58 -2.17 -8.90
C LYS A 346 2.51 -2.85 -7.90
N GLN A 347 3.51 -3.61 -8.36
CA GLN A 347 4.55 -4.19 -7.51
C GLN A 347 5.40 -3.07 -6.88
N ILE A 348 5.94 -2.15 -7.69
CA ILE A 348 6.75 -1.02 -7.21
C ILE A 348 5.99 -0.17 -6.20
N LEU A 349 4.73 0.20 -6.48
CA LEU A 349 3.89 0.98 -5.57
C LEU A 349 3.64 0.24 -4.26
N SER A 350 3.34 -1.05 -4.33
CA SER A 350 3.18 -1.90 -3.15
C SER A 350 4.45 -1.92 -2.30
N ASP A 351 5.62 -2.14 -2.90
CA ASP A 351 6.88 -2.27 -2.18
C ASP A 351 7.29 -0.96 -1.49
N ASN A 352 7.06 0.18 -2.16
CA ASN A 352 7.26 1.50 -1.57
C ASN A 352 6.32 1.72 -0.36
N ILE A 353 5.03 1.38 -0.47
CA ILE A 353 4.05 1.48 0.63
C ILE A 353 4.42 0.55 1.79
N VAL A 354 4.80 -0.70 1.50
CA VAL A 354 5.21 -1.69 2.50
C VAL A 354 6.45 -1.22 3.24
N THR A 355 7.43 -0.66 2.51
CA THR A 355 8.65 -0.10 3.09
C THR A 355 8.35 1.10 4.00
N MET A 356 7.49 2.01 3.56
CA MET A 356 7.03 3.16 4.35
C MET A 356 6.41 2.72 5.69
N LEU A 357 5.46 1.77 5.63
CA LEU A 357 4.73 1.29 6.80
C LEU A 357 5.64 0.52 7.75
N SER A 358 6.50 -0.35 7.21
CA SER A 358 7.48 -1.12 7.99
C SER A 358 8.48 -0.21 8.69
N THR A 359 8.93 0.86 8.03
CA THR A 359 9.81 1.89 8.61
C THR A 359 9.13 2.65 9.76
N SER A 360 7.82 2.87 9.64
CA SER A 360 6.98 3.45 10.69
C SER A 360 6.59 2.45 11.79
N GLY A 361 7.03 1.19 11.70
CA GLY A 361 6.72 0.15 12.69
C GLY A 361 5.31 -0.43 12.60
N ILE A 362 4.59 -0.15 11.50
CA ILE A 362 3.24 -0.64 11.26
C ILE A 362 3.32 -2.00 10.56
N GLU A 363 2.79 -3.03 11.23
CA GLU A 363 2.67 -4.36 10.65
C GLU A 363 1.39 -4.48 9.84
N ILE A 364 1.52 -4.81 8.56
CA ILE A 364 0.40 -4.88 7.62
C ILE A 364 -0.39 -6.19 7.81
N PRO A 365 -1.74 -6.15 7.85
CA PRO A 365 -2.54 -7.37 7.91
C PRO A 365 -2.30 -8.25 6.68
N VAL A 366 -2.04 -9.55 6.87
CA VAL A 366 -1.79 -10.50 5.76
C VAL A 366 -2.92 -10.50 4.71
N ALA A 367 -4.16 -10.25 5.14
CA ALA A 367 -5.32 -10.16 4.26
C ALA A 367 -5.32 -8.95 3.30
N ALA A 368 -4.45 -7.95 3.53
CA ALA A 368 -4.27 -6.81 2.63
C ALA A 368 -3.43 -7.16 1.39
N TYR A 369 -2.66 -8.25 1.45
CA TYR A 369 -1.86 -8.76 0.34
C TYR A 369 -2.67 -9.65 -0.60
N ARG A 370 -2.25 -9.70 -1.87
CA ARG A 370 -2.81 -10.64 -2.83
C ARG A 370 -2.66 -12.06 -2.29
N ASN A 371 -3.69 -12.88 -2.53
CA ASN A 371 -3.73 -14.27 -2.09
C ASN A 371 -3.62 -14.51 -0.57
N ASN A 372 -3.61 -13.45 0.26
CA ASN A 372 -3.27 -13.50 1.69
C ASN A 372 -1.85 -14.05 1.92
N ASP A 373 -0.88 -13.56 1.15
CA ASP A 373 0.53 -13.94 1.22
C ASP A 373 1.40 -12.68 1.38
N ASP A 374 2.16 -12.58 2.48
CA ASP A 374 2.99 -11.42 2.80
C ASP A 374 4.28 -11.33 1.96
N GLU A 375 4.56 -12.34 1.14
CA GLU A 375 5.59 -12.30 0.09
C GLU A 375 5.05 -11.78 -1.27
N ASP A 376 3.72 -11.66 -1.43
CA ASP A 376 3.07 -11.09 -2.62
C ASP A 376 2.86 -9.56 -2.43
N ARG A 377 2.48 -8.85 -3.49
CA ARG A 377 2.13 -7.42 -3.38
C ARG A 377 0.77 -7.19 -2.74
N LEU A 378 0.54 -5.98 -2.25
CA LEU A 378 -0.77 -5.49 -1.83
C LEU A 378 -1.82 -5.68 -2.93
N THR A 379 -3.08 -5.89 -2.53
CA THR A 379 -4.20 -5.91 -3.48
C THR A 379 -4.32 -4.56 -4.19
N ASN A 380 -4.89 -4.55 -5.40
CA ASN A 380 -5.04 -3.31 -6.16
C ASN A 380 -5.90 -2.27 -5.42
N ASP A 381 -6.92 -2.73 -4.68
CA ASP A 381 -7.80 -1.86 -3.91
C ASP A 381 -7.01 -1.22 -2.75
N GLU A 382 -6.22 -2.00 -2.00
CA GLU A 382 -5.37 -1.46 -0.93
C GLU A 382 -4.30 -0.48 -1.45
N ILE A 383 -3.66 -0.77 -2.59
CA ILE A 383 -2.76 0.20 -3.24
C ILE A 383 -3.53 1.50 -3.53
N GLY A 384 -4.74 1.40 -4.08
CA GLY A 384 -5.58 2.55 -4.39
C GLY A 384 -5.95 3.38 -3.16
N TYR A 385 -6.35 2.73 -2.06
CA TYR A 385 -6.68 3.41 -0.79
C TYR A 385 -5.46 4.07 -0.16
N MET A 386 -4.31 3.39 -0.19
CA MET A 386 -3.06 3.94 0.32
C MET A 386 -2.63 5.17 -0.49
N ILE A 387 -2.71 5.13 -1.83
CA ILE A 387 -2.42 6.30 -2.69
C ILE A 387 -3.26 7.52 -2.29
N ASP A 388 -4.54 7.33 -1.96
CA ASP A 388 -5.41 8.42 -1.51
C ASP A 388 -4.96 9.00 -0.16
N ALA A 389 -4.43 8.18 0.73
CA ALA A 389 -3.93 8.60 2.04
C ALA A 389 -2.52 9.21 2.01
N LEU A 390 -1.67 8.84 1.05
CA LEU A 390 -0.25 9.25 0.98
C LEU A 390 -0.06 10.77 0.98
N PHE A 391 -0.97 11.53 0.33
CA PHE A 391 -0.90 12.99 0.35
C PHE A 391 -1.04 13.57 1.75
N VAL A 392 -1.95 13.03 2.56
CA VAL A 392 -2.13 13.51 3.93
C VAL A 392 -1.00 12.99 4.83
N LEU A 393 -0.58 11.74 4.66
CA LEU A 393 0.50 11.13 5.44
C LEU A 393 1.87 11.80 5.21
N SER A 394 2.11 12.34 4.00
CA SER A 394 3.31 13.12 3.67
C SER A 394 3.26 14.57 4.16
N GLY A 395 2.18 15.01 4.81
CA GLY A 395 1.99 16.41 5.20
C GLY A 395 1.71 17.32 4.01
N GLU A 396 0.94 16.83 3.04
CA GLU A 396 0.52 17.53 1.82
C GLU A 396 1.67 17.84 0.83
N ASP A 397 2.70 16.98 0.77
CA ASP A 397 3.84 17.14 -0.15
C ASP A 397 3.85 16.08 -1.27
N ASN A 398 3.45 16.49 -2.47
CA ASN A 398 3.49 15.64 -3.66
C ASN A 398 4.90 15.21 -4.08
N ASN A 399 5.98 15.87 -3.63
CA ASN A 399 7.34 15.51 -3.99
C ASN A 399 8.00 14.58 -2.96
N ALA A 400 7.31 14.26 -1.86
CA ALA A 400 7.82 13.30 -0.88
C ALA A 400 7.97 11.92 -1.54
N LYS A 401 9.14 11.30 -1.39
CA LYS A 401 9.35 9.89 -1.76
C LYS A 401 8.57 9.00 -0.80
N VAL A 402 7.81 8.05 -1.33
CA VAL A 402 6.84 7.26 -0.54
C VAL A 402 7.53 6.43 0.53
N ASP A 403 8.60 5.74 0.17
CA ASP A 403 9.41 4.90 1.08
C ASP A 403 10.12 5.70 2.19
N GLU A 404 10.29 7.01 2.00
CA GLU A 404 10.87 7.93 2.99
C GLU A 404 9.83 8.61 3.90
N ILE A 405 8.52 8.44 3.64
CA ILE A 405 7.48 9.02 4.50
C ILE A 405 7.55 8.37 5.89
N VAL A 406 7.66 9.22 6.90
CA VAL A 406 7.56 8.84 8.31
C VAL A 406 6.46 9.66 8.95
N PHE A 407 5.49 8.97 9.54
CA PHE A 407 4.42 9.59 10.29
C PHE A 407 4.31 8.94 11.68
N ASP A 408 3.66 9.67 12.59
CA ASP A 408 3.32 9.19 13.93
C ASP A 408 1.81 9.04 13.99
N GLU A 409 1.32 7.80 13.97
CA GLU A 409 -0.10 7.47 14.01
C GLU A 409 -0.79 7.97 15.29
N THR A 410 -0.02 8.20 16.37
CA THR A 410 -0.54 8.75 17.63
C THR A 410 -0.81 10.25 17.57
N ALA A 411 -0.21 10.94 16.59
CA ALA A 411 -0.29 12.38 16.40
C ALA A 411 -1.19 12.80 15.22
N LEU A 412 -1.73 11.84 14.47
CA LEU A 412 -2.71 12.13 13.41
C LEU A 412 -4.00 12.68 14.00
N SER A 413 -4.57 13.69 13.33
CA SER A 413 -5.82 14.30 13.79
C SER A 413 -7.01 13.37 13.54
N VAL A 414 -8.06 13.51 14.35
CA VAL A 414 -9.31 12.77 14.18
C VAL A 414 -9.90 13.00 12.78
N GLU A 415 -9.87 14.24 12.28
CA GLU A 415 -10.33 14.58 10.92
C GLU A 415 -9.54 13.81 9.84
N THR A 416 -8.21 13.71 9.97
CA THR A 416 -7.38 12.92 9.06
C THR A 416 -7.74 11.44 9.13
N LEU A 417 -7.89 10.87 10.33
CA LEU A 417 -8.20 9.45 10.51
C LEU A 417 -9.60 9.11 9.94
N GLN A 418 -10.58 10.01 10.10
CA GLN A 418 -11.92 9.86 9.49
C GLN A 418 -11.91 9.97 7.97
N SER A 419 -10.92 10.65 7.38
CA SER A 419 -10.80 10.78 5.91
C SER A 419 -10.30 9.51 5.21
N PHE A 420 -9.70 8.58 5.96
CA PHE A 420 -9.22 7.30 5.42
C PHE A 420 -10.36 6.39 4.98
N ASP A 421 -10.18 5.72 3.84
CA ASP A 421 -11.18 4.81 3.29
C ASP A 421 -11.49 3.68 4.27
N GLU A 422 -12.77 3.47 4.57
CA GLU A 422 -13.23 2.49 5.55
C GLU A 422 -12.98 1.04 5.17
N ASN A 423 -12.81 0.77 3.88
CA ASN A 423 -12.55 -0.56 3.36
C ASN A 423 -11.08 -0.95 3.42
N SER A 424 -10.17 0.01 3.64
CA SER A 424 -8.74 -0.28 3.71
C SER A 424 -8.35 -0.99 5.00
N LEU A 425 -7.90 -2.23 4.89
CA LEU A 425 -7.35 -2.99 6.00
C LEU A 425 -6.07 -2.35 6.53
N VAL A 426 -5.26 -1.78 5.64
CA VAL A 426 -3.99 -1.13 5.99
C VAL A 426 -4.24 0.14 6.80
N LEU A 427 -5.14 1.02 6.35
CA LEU A 427 -5.45 2.25 7.07
C LEU A 427 -6.20 1.96 8.38
N ASN A 428 -7.06 0.94 8.42
CA ASN A 428 -7.67 0.47 9.66
C ASN A 428 -6.64 0.00 10.69
N ARG A 429 -5.56 -0.67 10.24
CA ARG A 429 -4.42 -1.06 11.09
C ARG A 429 -3.62 0.16 11.58
N VAL A 430 -3.40 1.16 10.72
CA VAL A 430 -2.76 2.42 11.13
C VAL A 430 -3.56 3.09 12.25
N ILE A 431 -4.88 3.24 12.07
CA ILE A 431 -5.76 3.83 13.10
C ILE A 431 -5.75 2.98 14.38
N SER A 432 -5.89 1.66 14.26
CA SER A 432 -5.87 0.74 15.41
C SER A 432 -4.57 0.81 16.20
N THR A 433 -3.43 0.98 15.52
CA THR A 433 -2.12 1.08 16.17
C THR A 433 -2.02 2.35 17.02
N GLY A 434 -2.49 3.49 16.50
CA GLY A 434 -2.55 4.74 17.25
C GLY A 434 -3.48 4.67 18.46
N LEU A 435 -4.68 4.10 18.27
CA LEU A 435 -5.65 3.89 19.35
C LEU A 435 -5.11 2.94 20.42
N ASN A 436 -4.56 1.78 20.05
CA ASN A 436 -3.98 0.82 21.00
C ASN A 436 -2.83 1.41 21.83
N THR A 437 -2.08 2.35 21.25
CA THR A 437 -0.98 3.04 21.95
C THR A 437 -1.51 4.06 22.97
N ASN A 438 -2.60 4.76 22.64
CA ASN A 438 -3.12 5.88 23.44
C ASN A 438 -4.32 5.54 24.35
N LEU A 439 -5.01 4.42 24.09
CA LEU A 439 -6.13 3.91 24.86
C LEU A 439 -5.74 2.57 25.50
N PRO A 440 -5.21 2.58 26.72
CA PRO A 440 -4.85 1.35 27.41
C PRO A 440 -6.09 0.57 27.84
N ASN A 441 -6.03 -0.76 27.76
CA ASN A 441 -7.09 -1.67 28.20
C ASN A 441 -8.41 -1.56 27.42
N ILE A 442 -8.33 -1.28 26.10
CA ILE A 442 -9.50 -1.38 25.22
C ILE A 442 -10.19 -2.76 25.43
N PRO A 443 -11.53 -2.78 25.50
CA PRO A 443 -12.29 -4.00 25.68
C PRO A 443 -12.04 -5.05 24.60
N ASP A 444 -12.00 -6.33 24.99
CA ASP A 444 -11.80 -7.44 24.07
C ASP A 444 -12.84 -7.47 22.93
N GLU A 445 -14.08 -7.06 23.24
CA GLU A 445 -15.18 -7.03 22.27
C GLU A 445 -15.00 -5.98 21.17
N SER A 446 -14.11 -5.01 21.36
CA SER A 446 -13.84 -3.97 20.37
C SER A 446 -12.87 -4.42 19.28
N TYR A 447 -12.21 -5.57 19.43
CA TYR A 447 -11.24 -6.08 18.45
C TYR A 447 -11.88 -7.01 17.42
N VAL A 448 -11.29 -7.04 16.22
CA VAL A 448 -11.58 -8.07 15.22
C VAL A 448 -11.21 -9.42 15.84
N VAL A 449 -12.20 -10.30 16.02
CA VAL A 449 -12.00 -11.57 16.71
C VAL A 449 -11.16 -12.51 15.84
N VAL A 450 -9.86 -12.59 16.13
CA VAL A 450 -9.01 -13.72 15.78
C VAL A 450 -9.18 -14.76 16.90
N ILE A 451 -9.55 -15.99 16.54
CA ILE A 451 -10.15 -17.00 17.46
C ILE A 451 -9.17 -17.52 18.55
N ASP A 452 -7.96 -16.97 18.67
CA ASP A 452 -6.93 -17.48 19.59
C ASP A 452 -6.23 -16.36 20.39
N PRO A 453 -6.42 -16.26 21.71
CA PRO A 453 -5.66 -15.36 22.58
C PRO A 453 -4.15 -15.67 22.68
N LEU A 454 -3.70 -16.81 22.13
CA LEU A 454 -2.30 -17.17 21.99
C LEU A 454 -1.71 -16.73 20.64
N ASP A 455 -2.54 -16.17 19.75
CA ASP A 455 -2.10 -15.57 18.50
C ASP A 455 -1.26 -14.31 18.79
N PRO A 456 -0.04 -14.19 18.24
CA PRO A 456 0.73 -12.95 18.32
C PRO A 456 0.00 -11.73 17.73
N ASP A 457 -1.04 -11.93 16.91
CA ASP A 457 -1.88 -10.88 16.33
C ASP A 457 -3.10 -10.51 17.18
N TYR A 458 -3.27 -11.18 18.34
CA TYR A 458 -4.35 -10.90 19.25
C TYR A 458 -4.31 -9.44 19.72
N LYS A 459 -5.42 -8.71 19.49
CA LYS A 459 -5.62 -7.27 19.79
C LYS A 459 -4.81 -6.27 18.95
N LYS A 460 -4.48 -6.60 17.69
CA LYS A 460 -3.90 -5.60 16.76
C LYS A 460 -4.96 -4.75 16.05
N ASP A 461 -6.05 -5.37 15.58
CA ASP A 461 -7.08 -4.69 14.78
C ASP A 461 -8.36 -4.41 15.57
N ILE A 462 -8.74 -3.15 15.66
CA ILE A 462 -10.04 -2.72 16.22
C ILE A 462 -11.11 -2.88 15.13
N LEU A 463 -12.32 -3.29 15.50
CA LEU A 463 -13.46 -3.39 14.59
C LEU A 463 -13.69 -2.03 13.90
N ARG A 464 -13.94 -2.02 12.58
CA ARG A 464 -14.17 -0.75 11.86
C ARG A 464 -15.31 0.08 12.46
N ILE A 465 -16.38 -0.57 12.89
CA ILE A 465 -17.50 0.11 13.58
C ILE A 465 -17.06 0.77 14.89
N GLU A 466 -16.15 0.15 15.64
CA GLU A 466 -15.59 0.71 16.88
C GLU A 466 -14.61 1.85 16.59
N ILE A 467 -13.81 1.75 15.51
CA ILE A 467 -12.98 2.85 15.00
C ILE A 467 -13.85 4.07 14.68
N ASN A 468 -14.95 3.88 13.93
CA ASN A 468 -15.84 4.98 13.62
C ASN A 468 -16.46 5.59 14.90
N ASN A 469 -17.01 4.74 15.79
CA ASN A 469 -17.61 5.18 17.04
C ASN A 469 -16.62 5.96 17.93
N ILE A 470 -15.36 5.50 18.07
CA ILE A 470 -14.39 6.24 18.89
C ILE A 470 -13.96 7.55 18.24
N LEU A 471 -13.75 7.58 16.92
CA LEU A 471 -13.39 8.82 16.24
C LEU A 471 -14.51 9.86 16.32
N ASP A 472 -15.77 9.45 16.14
CA ASP A 472 -16.94 10.31 16.31
C ASP A 472 -17.05 10.81 17.76
N ALA A 473 -16.80 9.95 18.75
CA ALA A 473 -16.79 10.34 20.15
C ALA A 473 -15.70 11.38 20.45
N LEU A 474 -14.48 11.19 19.93
CA LEU A 474 -13.39 12.15 20.12
C LEU A 474 -13.69 13.51 19.48
N ASP A 475 -14.29 13.52 18.28
CA ASP A 475 -14.72 14.76 17.62
C ASP A 475 -15.80 15.50 18.43
N ILE A 476 -16.82 14.79 18.92
CA ILE A 476 -17.87 15.36 19.80
C ILE A 476 -17.25 15.96 21.07
N LEU A 477 -16.27 15.28 21.66
CA LEU A 477 -15.56 15.74 22.86
C LEU A 477 -14.54 16.86 22.58
N GLY A 478 -14.40 17.30 21.33
CA GLY A 478 -13.44 18.33 20.94
C GLY A 478 -11.98 17.89 21.07
N ILE A 479 -11.72 16.58 21.03
CA ILE A 479 -10.39 15.99 21.07
C ILE A 479 -9.89 15.85 19.65
N THR A 480 -8.81 16.55 19.34
CA THR A 480 -8.33 16.70 17.96
C THR A 480 -7.47 15.56 17.45
N ASP A 481 -6.95 14.69 18.33
CA ASP A 481 -6.07 13.57 17.99
C ASP A 481 -6.22 12.41 18.99
N THR A 482 -5.65 11.24 18.67
CA THR A 482 -5.81 10.05 19.53
C THR A 482 -4.97 10.11 20.81
N SER A 483 -3.96 10.96 20.91
CA SER A 483 -3.04 11.04 22.07
C SER A 483 -3.73 11.40 23.38
N SER A 484 -4.85 12.12 23.27
CA SER A 484 -5.65 12.54 24.43
C SER A 484 -6.86 11.66 24.69
N ALA A 485 -7.10 10.63 23.88
CA ALA A 485 -8.27 9.78 23.98
C ALA A 485 -8.40 9.06 25.34
N GLY A 486 -7.27 8.68 25.96
CA GLY A 486 -7.25 8.02 27.28
C GLY A 486 -7.27 8.95 28.48
N SER A 487 -7.34 10.27 28.29
CA SER A 487 -7.23 11.28 29.37
C SER A 487 -8.45 12.21 29.46
N ILE A 488 -9.62 11.71 29.09
CA ILE A 488 -10.89 12.43 29.20
C ILE A 488 -11.27 12.55 30.68
N GLY A 489 -11.23 13.78 31.21
CA GLY A 489 -11.61 14.08 32.60
C GLY A 489 -13.03 14.63 32.71
N ALA A 490 -13.64 14.48 33.90
CA ALA A 490 -15.01 14.93 34.18
C ALA A 490 -15.25 16.44 33.99
N ASN A 491 -14.20 17.26 34.08
CA ASN A 491 -14.25 18.70 33.89
C ASN A 491 -14.36 19.15 32.42
N SER A 492 -14.15 18.22 31.48
CA SER A 492 -14.00 18.52 30.06
C SER A 492 -15.24 18.24 29.23
N ILE A 493 -16.33 17.71 29.83
CA ILE A 493 -17.48 17.20 29.08
C ILE A 493 -18.80 17.82 29.57
N THR A 494 -19.62 18.31 28.64
CA THR A 494 -20.98 18.79 28.92
C THR A 494 -22.00 17.65 28.83
N PHE A 495 -23.17 17.81 29.45
CA PHE A 495 -24.25 16.82 29.32
C PHE A 495 -24.72 16.65 27.88
N ALA A 496 -24.73 17.72 27.08
CA ALA A 496 -25.06 17.63 25.65
C ALA A 496 -24.09 16.70 24.91
N ASP A 497 -22.78 16.83 25.16
CA ASP A 497 -21.77 15.98 24.53
C ASP A 497 -21.90 14.52 25.01
N ILE A 498 -22.16 14.30 26.31
CA ILE A 498 -22.38 12.96 26.88
C ILE A 498 -23.54 12.25 26.19
N TYR A 499 -24.68 12.93 26.00
CA TYR A 499 -25.83 12.32 25.35
C TYR A 499 -25.52 11.86 23.93
N LEU A 500 -24.80 12.69 23.16
CA LEU A 500 -24.38 12.35 21.81
C LEU A 500 -23.38 11.18 21.80
N VAL A 501 -22.40 11.19 22.71
CA VAL A 501 -21.39 10.11 22.81
C VAL A 501 -22.04 8.78 23.19
N LEU A 502 -22.98 8.76 24.15
CA LEU A 502 -23.63 7.52 24.58
C LEU A 502 -24.60 6.94 23.56
N GLU A 503 -25.08 7.72 22.59
CA GLU A 503 -25.86 7.19 21.47
C GLU A 503 -25.00 6.36 20.50
N LEU A 504 -23.67 6.56 20.47
CA LEU A 504 -22.79 5.88 19.54
C LEU A 504 -22.73 4.36 19.77
N GLY A 505 -22.83 3.62 18.65
CA GLY A 505 -22.87 2.16 18.65
C GLY A 505 -24.15 1.54 19.20
N THR A 506 -25.18 2.34 19.52
CA THR A 506 -26.49 1.84 19.97
C THR A 506 -27.39 1.40 18.81
N VAL A 507 -28.49 0.74 19.14
CA VAL A 507 -29.40 0.15 18.15
C VAL A 507 -30.07 1.22 17.29
N GLY A 508 -29.92 1.11 15.97
CA GLY A 508 -30.49 2.05 15.00
C GLY A 508 -29.54 3.13 14.50
N GLU A 509 -28.32 3.21 15.05
CA GLU A 509 -27.29 4.16 14.64
C GLU A 509 -26.42 3.64 13.48
N PRO A 510 -25.78 4.52 12.68
CA PRO A 510 -24.99 4.13 11.50
C PRO A 510 -23.88 3.11 11.78
N ASN A 511 -23.30 3.14 12.99
CA ASN A 511 -22.21 2.29 13.45
C ASN A 511 -22.65 1.35 14.58
N GLU A 512 -23.90 0.86 14.53
CA GLU A 512 -24.49 -0.05 15.53
C GLU A 512 -23.56 -1.24 15.83
N HIS A 513 -23.26 -1.42 17.12
CA HIS A 513 -22.50 -2.55 17.61
C HIS A 513 -23.44 -3.69 18.03
N TYR A 514 -23.02 -4.95 17.87
CA TYR A 514 -23.88 -6.11 18.10
C TYR A 514 -24.35 -6.29 19.56
N LEU A 515 -23.70 -5.61 20.50
CA LEU A 515 -24.09 -5.58 21.92
C LEU A 515 -25.18 -4.54 22.22
N GLY A 516 -25.55 -3.71 21.23
CA GLY A 516 -26.49 -2.60 21.40
C GLY A 516 -25.88 -1.36 22.08
N PHE A 517 -24.55 -1.33 22.22
CA PHE A 517 -23.73 -0.20 22.65
C PHE A 517 -22.29 -0.43 22.17
N SER A 518 -21.49 0.64 22.03
CA SER A 518 -20.06 0.54 21.72
C SER A 518 -19.22 0.32 22.99
N PRO A 519 -18.48 -0.81 23.12
CA PRO A 519 -17.62 -1.06 24.27
C PRO A 519 -16.49 -0.04 24.41
N ILE A 520 -15.87 0.41 23.31
CA ILE A 520 -14.78 1.40 23.40
C ILE A 520 -15.29 2.76 23.85
N VAL A 521 -16.52 3.13 23.48
CA VAL A 521 -17.19 4.34 23.98
C VAL A 521 -17.47 4.22 25.48
N ALA A 522 -18.02 3.09 25.93
CA ALA A 522 -18.23 2.84 27.36
C ALA A 522 -16.91 2.89 28.16
N HIS A 523 -15.82 2.39 27.56
CA HIS A 523 -14.47 2.45 28.14
C HIS A 523 -14.00 3.90 28.36
N ILE A 524 -14.04 4.75 27.33
CA ILE A 524 -13.60 6.15 27.46
C ILE A 524 -14.50 6.98 28.39
N MET A 525 -15.79 6.63 28.50
CA MET A 525 -16.72 7.28 29.41
C MET A 525 -16.62 6.80 30.85
N SER A 526 -16.05 5.61 31.11
CA SER A 526 -15.95 5.06 32.47
C SER A 526 -15.10 5.93 33.40
N THR A 527 -13.97 6.44 32.92
CA THR A 527 -13.08 7.30 33.72
C THR A 527 -13.74 8.60 34.19
N PRO A 528 -14.28 9.46 33.30
CA PRO A 528 -14.93 10.70 33.75
C PRO A 528 -16.17 10.44 34.62
N MET A 529 -16.88 9.33 34.39
CA MET A 529 -18.00 8.92 35.25
C MET A 529 -17.53 8.55 36.66
N VAL A 530 -16.48 7.73 36.79
CA VAL A 530 -15.89 7.38 38.09
C VAL A 530 -15.40 8.63 38.82
N GLU A 531 -14.68 9.51 38.13
CA GLU A 531 -14.18 10.77 38.71
C GLU A 531 -15.30 11.65 39.27
N SER A 532 -16.47 11.66 38.63
CA SER A 532 -17.60 12.52 39.01
C SER A 532 -18.24 12.16 40.36
N VAL A 533 -18.11 10.91 40.81
CA VAL A 533 -18.72 10.45 42.06
C VAL A 533 -17.73 9.75 43.00
N SER A 534 -16.43 9.86 42.69
CA SER A 534 -15.36 9.34 43.53
C SER A 534 -15.41 9.94 44.94
N ASP A 535 -15.34 9.10 45.96
CA ASP A 535 -15.30 9.49 47.37
C ASP A 535 -14.11 8.82 48.07
N VAL A 536 -12.95 9.45 47.93
CA VAL A 536 -11.69 8.90 48.47
C VAL A 536 -11.51 9.25 49.94
N ARG A 537 -11.64 8.24 50.82
CA ARG A 537 -11.41 8.36 52.26
C ARG A 537 -10.35 7.36 52.72
N GLY A 538 -9.34 7.85 53.45
CA GLY A 538 -8.27 6.98 53.94
C GLY A 538 -7.46 6.26 52.85
N GLY A 539 -7.52 6.74 51.59
CA GLY A 539 -6.83 6.15 50.44
C GLY A 539 -7.65 5.11 49.66
N TYR A 540 -8.93 4.94 49.97
CA TYR A 540 -9.85 4.06 49.26
C TYR A 540 -11.03 4.86 48.74
N ASP A 541 -11.49 4.55 47.53
CA ASP A 541 -12.68 5.14 46.94
C ASP A 541 -13.92 4.36 47.38
N TYR A 542 -14.89 5.05 47.98
CA TYR A 542 -16.15 4.49 48.42
C TYR A 542 -17.30 4.75 47.44
N GLY A 543 -17.11 5.66 46.49
CA GLY A 543 -18.15 6.17 45.61
C GLY A 543 -18.68 5.13 44.63
N ILE A 544 -17.81 4.22 44.15
CA ILE A 544 -18.16 3.20 43.16
C ILE A 544 -18.21 1.82 43.82
N PRO A 545 -19.34 1.11 43.74
CA PRO A 545 -19.40 -0.29 44.17
C PRO A 545 -18.72 -1.21 43.16
N SER A 546 -18.08 -2.28 43.65
CA SER A 546 -17.40 -3.27 42.80
C SER A 546 -18.34 -3.93 41.79
N THR A 547 -19.64 -3.98 42.09
CA THR A 547 -20.70 -4.56 41.24
C THR A 547 -21.12 -3.67 40.07
N ALA A 548 -20.75 -2.38 40.06
CA ALA A 548 -21.02 -1.49 38.93
C ALA A 548 -20.02 -1.67 37.78
N TYR A 549 -18.89 -2.32 38.05
CA TYR A 549 -17.85 -2.59 37.07
C TYR A 549 -18.20 -3.82 36.22
N ARG A 550 -17.96 -3.71 34.91
CA ARG A 550 -17.94 -4.83 33.99
C ARG A 550 -16.62 -5.62 34.13
N ASN A 551 -15.52 -4.90 34.34
CA ASN A 551 -14.16 -5.42 34.53
C ASN A 551 -13.34 -4.41 35.35
N ASP A 552 -12.04 -4.63 35.53
CA ASP A 552 -11.18 -3.77 36.38
C ASP A 552 -11.06 -2.30 35.93
N TYR A 553 -11.52 -1.95 34.72
CA TYR A 553 -11.36 -0.64 34.10
C TYR A 553 -12.68 0.05 33.74
N ASP A 554 -13.70 -0.74 33.39
CA ASP A 554 -14.92 -0.23 32.76
C ASP A 554 -16.13 -0.41 33.67
N LEU A 555 -16.93 0.65 33.79
CA LEU A 555 -18.30 0.54 34.28
C LEU A 555 -19.15 -0.23 33.26
N THR A 556 -20.21 -0.89 33.73
CA THR A 556 -21.21 -1.39 32.79
C THR A 556 -21.89 -0.22 32.07
N TYR A 557 -22.25 -0.40 30.79
CA TYR A 557 -22.91 0.65 30.01
C TYR A 557 -24.23 1.12 30.67
N ASP A 558 -25.00 0.19 31.25
CA ASP A 558 -26.23 0.52 31.98
C ASP A 558 -25.97 1.43 33.19
N GLU A 559 -24.92 1.16 33.98
CA GLU A 559 -24.54 2.03 35.09
C GLU A 559 -24.05 3.41 34.62
N ILE A 560 -23.36 3.50 33.48
CA ILE A 560 -22.97 4.80 32.90
C ILE A 560 -24.21 5.62 32.55
N VAL A 561 -25.16 5.04 31.82
CA VAL A 561 -26.39 5.74 31.39
C VAL A 561 -27.20 6.21 32.60
N LYS A 562 -27.40 5.32 33.58
CA LYS A 562 -28.15 5.64 34.81
C LYS A 562 -27.44 6.68 35.68
N LEU A 563 -26.12 6.63 35.76
CA LEU A 563 -25.35 7.64 36.48
C LEU A 563 -25.48 9.02 35.81
N VAL A 564 -25.44 9.09 34.49
CA VAL A 564 -25.67 10.34 33.75
C VAL A 564 -27.06 10.89 34.05
N GLU A 565 -28.10 10.05 34.06
CA GLU A 565 -29.46 10.46 34.44
C GLU A 565 -29.51 11.03 35.87
N ALA A 566 -28.87 10.35 36.82
CA ALA A 566 -28.81 10.79 38.22
C ALA A 566 -28.07 12.13 38.38
N LEU A 567 -26.93 12.29 37.71
CA LEU A 567 -26.13 13.50 37.77
C LEU A 567 -26.83 14.67 37.07
N ALA A 568 -27.51 14.42 35.94
CA ALA A 568 -28.34 15.44 35.28
C ALA A 568 -29.46 15.90 36.22
N TYR A 569 -30.13 14.97 36.92
CA TYR A 569 -31.16 15.30 37.90
C TYR A 569 -30.59 16.11 39.08
N LEU A 570 -29.47 15.68 39.66
CA LEU A 570 -28.82 16.35 40.80
C LEU A 570 -28.30 17.75 40.43
N GLY A 571 -27.74 17.89 39.24
CA GLY A 571 -27.30 19.17 38.68
C GLY A 571 -28.44 20.05 38.19
N ASN A 572 -29.69 19.58 38.25
CA ASN A 572 -30.87 20.26 37.71
C ASN A 572 -30.68 20.64 36.22
N VAL A 573 -30.16 19.72 35.42
CA VAL A 573 -29.81 19.91 34.02
C VAL A 573 -30.94 19.43 33.11
N GLY A 574 -31.32 20.22 32.11
CA GLY A 574 -32.35 19.85 31.13
C GLY A 574 -32.94 21.04 30.37
N GLU A 575 -33.99 20.80 29.58
CA GLU A 575 -34.57 21.80 28.68
C GLU A 575 -35.71 22.64 29.32
N ASP A 576 -36.18 22.28 30.52
CA ASP A 576 -37.33 22.92 31.13
C ASP A 576 -36.99 24.27 31.81
N PRO A 577 -37.93 25.24 31.87
CA PRO A 577 -37.70 26.53 32.53
C PRO A 577 -37.28 26.39 34.00
N GLY A 578 -36.06 26.81 34.31
CA GLY A 578 -35.47 26.72 35.66
C GLY A 578 -34.43 25.60 35.81
N GLN A 579 -34.21 24.79 34.77
CA GLN A 579 -33.07 23.88 34.64
C GLN A 579 -31.86 24.60 34.03
N GLU A 580 -30.67 24.08 34.35
CA GLU A 580 -29.40 24.48 33.76
C GLU A 580 -29.28 23.87 32.35
N ASP A 581 -28.62 24.60 31.44
CA ASP A 581 -28.52 24.22 30.03
C ASP A 581 -27.53 23.04 29.84
N PRO A 582 -27.96 21.91 29.25
CA PRO A 582 -27.10 20.76 28.98
C PRO A 582 -25.85 21.09 28.15
N ALA A 583 -25.92 22.10 27.29
CA ALA A 583 -24.80 22.50 26.42
C ALA A 583 -23.72 23.33 27.14
N THR A 584 -23.97 23.76 28.38
CA THR A 584 -23.01 24.56 29.17
C THR A 584 -22.70 23.98 30.54
N THR A 585 -23.47 23.00 30.99
CA THR A 585 -23.28 22.37 32.30
C THR A 585 -22.39 21.15 32.14
N SER A 586 -21.25 21.14 32.82
CA SER A 586 -20.32 20.00 32.80
C SER A 586 -20.71 18.92 33.81
N LEU A 587 -20.19 17.71 33.60
CA LEU A 587 -20.33 16.61 34.56
C LEU A 587 -19.81 17.00 35.96
N LEU A 588 -18.68 17.71 36.01
CA LEU A 588 -18.11 18.20 37.26
C LEU A 588 -18.96 19.28 37.92
N ASP A 589 -19.66 20.14 37.16
CA ASP A 589 -20.54 21.17 37.74
C ASP A 589 -21.70 20.51 38.51
N ALA A 590 -22.28 19.44 37.95
CA ALA A 590 -23.29 18.65 38.63
C ALA A 590 -22.69 17.93 39.86
N ALA A 591 -21.58 17.21 39.68
CA ALA A 591 -20.91 16.44 40.71
C ALA A 591 -20.41 17.27 41.91
N GLY A 592 -19.84 18.44 41.67
CA GLY A 592 -19.22 19.29 42.70
C GLY A 592 -20.21 19.86 43.72
N THR A 593 -21.50 19.73 43.47
CA THR A 593 -22.58 20.16 44.37
C THR A 593 -23.20 19.01 45.17
N ILE A 594 -22.75 17.78 44.94
CA ILE A 594 -23.30 16.59 45.58
C ILE A 594 -22.88 16.55 47.05
N ASP A 595 -23.87 16.71 47.92
CA ASP A 595 -23.77 16.39 49.35
C ASP A 595 -24.94 15.45 49.67
N PRO A 596 -24.69 14.13 49.73
CA PRO A 596 -25.76 13.16 49.94
C PRO A 596 -26.47 13.33 51.29
N THR A 597 -25.86 13.99 52.28
CA THR A 597 -26.53 14.28 53.57
C THR A 597 -27.64 15.34 53.44
N ASN A 598 -27.63 16.12 52.36
CA ASN A 598 -28.62 17.16 52.07
C ASN A 598 -29.78 16.69 51.19
N PHE A 599 -29.76 15.45 50.68
CA PHE A 599 -30.83 14.94 49.84
C PHE A 599 -32.17 14.97 50.57
N GLY A 600 -33.18 15.61 49.96
CA GLY A 600 -34.56 15.65 50.44
C GLY A 600 -35.39 14.45 49.96
N PRO A 601 -36.63 14.30 50.44
CA PRO A 601 -37.44 13.11 50.14
C PRO A 601 -37.77 12.98 48.64
N THR A 602 -38.14 14.08 47.99
CA THR A 602 -38.40 14.08 46.54
C THR A 602 -37.18 13.70 45.73
N GLN A 603 -35.99 14.17 46.14
CA GLN A 603 -34.74 13.82 45.47
C GLN A 603 -34.40 12.35 45.68
N LEU A 604 -34.56 11.82 46.91
CA LEU A 604 -34.33 10.41 47.19
C LEU A 604 -35.23 9.50 46.36
N ASN A 605 -36.53 9.78 46.28
CA ASN A 605 -37.43 8.97 45.45
C ASN A 605 -36.98 8.97 43.99
N ALA A 606 -36.68 10.14 43.42
CA ALA A 606 -36.22 10.24 42.04
C ALA A 606 -34.91 9.48 41.79
N LEU A 607 -33.97 9.52 42.74
CA LEU A 607 -32.69 8.79 42.63
C LEU A 607 -32.86 7.28 42.83
N LEU A 608 -33.75 6.85 43.71
CA LEU A 608 -34.04 5.42 43.92
C LEU A 608 -34.69 4.78 42.70
N ASP A 609 -35.56 5.53 42.01
CA ASP A 609 -36.26 5.09 40.79
C ASP A 609 -35.31 4.85 39.59
N ILE A 610 -34.07 5.36 39.63
CA ILE A 610 -33.06 5.16 38.58
C ILE A 610 -32.48 3.73 38.58
N GLU A 611 -32.55 3.04 39.72
CA GLU A 611 -32.07 1.66 39.86
C GLU A 611 -30.58 1.46 39.48
N SER A 612 -29.70 2.37 39.95
CA SER A 612 -28.24 2.27 39.78
C SER A 612 -27.53 1.91 41.09
N PHE A 613 -26.57 0.99 41.00
CA PHE A 613 -25.74 0.62 42.15
C PHE A 613 -24.89 1.79 42.65
N ILE A 614 -24.35 2.62 41.74
CA ILE A 614 -23.59 3.82 42.09
C ILE A 614 -24.48 4.81 42.85
N VAL A 615 -25.74 5.00 42.41
CA VAL A 615 -26.69 5.90 43.07
C VAL A 615 -27.08 5.37 44.45
N TYR A 616 -27.32 4.07 44.61
CA TYR A 616 -27.56 3.46 45.91
C TYR A 616 -26.36 3.62 46.87
N ARG A 617 -25.14 3.50 46.36
CA ARG A 617 -23.92 3.76 47.14
C ARG A 617 -23.85 5.23 47.57
N MET A 618 -24.16 6.16 46.69
CA MET A 618 -24.22 7.60 46.99
C MET A 618 -25.21 7.91 48.13
N ILE A 619 -26.42 7.34 48.08
CA ILE A 619 -27.42 7.48 49.15
C ILE A 619 -26.93 6.83 50.46
N SER A 620 -26.32 5.63 50.37
CA SER A 620 -25.73 4.95 51.53
C SER A 620 -24.68 5.82 52.23
N ILE A 621 -23.79 6.46 51.47
CA ILE A 621 -22.79 7.40 51.99
C ILE A 621 -23.49 8.52 52.77
N GLY A 622 -24.55 9.13 52.22
CA GLY A 622 -25.33 10.18 52.91
C GLY A 622 -25.93 9.73 54.25
N ILE A 623 -26.48 8.51 54.30
CA ILE A 623 -27.05 7.92 55.53
C ILE A 623 -25.94 7.64 56.57
N ASN A 624 -24.80 7.11 56.14
CA ASN A 624 -23.64 6.85 57.00
C ASN A 624 -23.07 8.17 57.55
N ASP A 625 -22.89 9.18 56.71
CA ASP A 625 -22.33 10.48 57.08
C ASP A 625 -23.24 11.29 58.00
N ALA A 626 -24.55 11.15 57.82
CA ALA A 626 -25.54 11.68 58.76
C ALA A 626 -25.59 10.90 60.09
N GLY A 627 -24.85 9.79 60.24
CA GLY A 627 -24.81 8.97 61.44
C GLY A 627 -26.15 8.27 61.73
N LEU A 628 -26.93 7.97 60.69
CA LEU A 628 -28.22 7.29 60.81
C LEU A 628 -28.12 5.77 60.64
N GLU A 629 -27.00 5.30 60.09
CA GLU A 629 -26.73 3.88 59.87
C GLU A 629 -26.90 3.07 61.16
N ASN A 630 -27.44 1.86 61.01
CA ASN A 630 -27.49 0.86 62.06
C ASN A 630 -27.30 -0.55 61.47
N GLU A 631 -26.87 -1.50 62.31
CA GLU A 631 -26.47 -2.85 61.88
C GLU A 631 -27.56 -3.58 61.09
N ASP A 632 -28.83 -3.43 61.46
CA ASP A 632 -29.93 -4.13 60.81
C ASP A 632 -30.33 -3.53 59.45
N ALA A 633 -29.95 -2.26 59.21
CA ALA A 633 -30.21 -1.55 57.96
C ALA A 633 -29.19 -1.84 56.84
N ARG A 634 -28.06 -2.47 57.18
CA ARG A 634 -27.00 -2.78 56.22
C ARG A 634 -27.50 -3.78 55.18
N ALA A 635 -27.08 -3.60 53.93
CA ALA A 635 -27.24 -4.58 52.89
C ALA A 635 -26.49 -5.87 53.26
N GLU A 636 -27.09 -7.01 52.97
CA GLU A 636 -26.58 -8.34 53.26
C GLU A 636 -26.49 -9.19 51.98
N ILE A 637 -25.81 -10.34 52.07
CA ILE A 637 -25.71 -11.27 50.94
C ILE A 637 -27.12 -11.65 50.45
N GLY A 638 -27.42 -11.29 49.20
CA GLY A 638 -28.70 -11.52 48.56
C GLY A 638 -29.53 -10.27 48.30
N ASP A 639 -29.16 -9.13 48.91
CA ASP A 639 -29.67 -7.82 48.53
C ASP A 639 -29.00 -7.34 47.24
N ASP A 640 -29.73 -6.62 46.38
CA ASP A 640 -29.27 -6.25 45.04
C ASP A 640 -28.06 -5.31 45.08
N ASN A 641 -28.03 -4.38 46.04
CA ASN A 641 -26.95 -3.40 46.20
C ASN A 641 -25.84 -3.84 47.17
N TYR A 642 -25.77 -5.11 47.53
CA TYR A 642 -24.74 -5.61 48.43
C TYR A 642 -23.37 -5.71 47.72
N ASP A 643 -22.38 -4.97 48.24
CA ASP A 643 -20.98 -5.05 47.83
C ASP A 643 -20.12 -5.64 48.95
N ALA A 644 -19.48 -6.78 48.68
CA ALA A 644 -18.60 -7.41 49.67
C ALA A 644 -17.28 -6.65 49.85
N GLU A 645 -16.84 -5.89 48.84
CA GLU A 645 -15.53 -5.24 48.83
C GLU A 645 -15.50 -4.01 49.73
N VAL A 646 -16.57 -3.21 49.73
CA VAL A 646 -16.67 -2.02 50.61
C VAL A 646 -16.55 -2.40 52.09
N MET A 647 -17.10 -3.55 52.48
CA MET A 647 -17.03 -4.05 53.86
C MET A 647 -15.62 -4.51 54.28
N ALA A 648 -14.74 -4.77 53.30
CA ALA A 648 -13.36 -5.14 53.56
C ALA A 648 -12.44 -3.91 53.73
N LEU A 649 -12.94 -2.70 53.44
CA LEU A 649 -12.17 -1.47 53.52
C LEU A 649 -11.92 -1.02 54.99
N PRO A 650 -10.77 -0.40 55.27
CA PRO A 650 -10.44 0.12 56.60
C PRO A 650 -11.20 1.42 56.91
N THR A 651 -11.07 1.94 58.14
CA THR A 651 -11.82 3.13 58.59
C THR A 651 -11.64 4.37 57.68
N PRO A 652 -12.71 5.18 57.44
CA PRO A 652 -14.05 5.05 57.99
C PRO A 652 -14.83 3.87 57.39
N LEU A 653 -15.57 3.14 58.24
CA LEU A 653 -16.42 2.05 57.75
C LEU A 653 -17.67 2.67 57.14
N ILE A 654 -17.88 2.44 55.85
CA ILE A 654 -19.11 2.78 55.14
C ILE A 654 -19.77 1.47 54.76
N TYR A 655 -21.08 1.38 55.00
CA TYR A 655 -21.88 0.22 54.66
C TYR A 655 -22.93 0.60 53.62
N ASP A 656 -23.15 -0.28 52.65
CA ASP A 656 -24.35 -0.22 51.83
C ASP A 656 -25.58 -0.39 52.71
N ILE A 657 -26.60 0.43 52.48
CA ILE A 657 -27.89 0.38 53.17
C ILE A 657 -28.87 -0.38 52.29
N LYS A 658 -29.76 -1.20 52.86
CA LYS A 658 -30.78 -1.91 52.09
C LYS A 658 -31.63 -0.91 51.29
N ILE A 659 -31.92 -1.19 50.02
CA ILE A 659 -32.76 -0.31 49.17
C ILE A 659 -34.09 0.02 49.87
N ALA A 660 -34.73 -0.98 50.48
CA ALA A 660 -35.99 -0.79 51.19
C ALA A 660 -35.88 0.07 52.47
N GLU A 661 -34.70 0.14 53.11
CA GLU A 661 -34.45 1.11 54.19
C GLU A 661 -34.32 2.53 53.60
N MET A 662 -33.70 2.70 52.43
CA MET A 662 -33.61 4.01 51.75
C MET A 662 -35.00 4.52 51.34
N GLU A 663 -35.83 3.66 50.76
CA GLU A 663 -37.24 3.96 50.44
C GLU A 663 -38.00 4.41 51.69
N HIS A 664 -37.79 3.71 52.81
CA HIS A 664 -38.46 4.06 54.06
C HIS A 664 -37.92 5.36 54.68
N VAL A 665 -36.62 5.62 54.59
CA VAL A 665 -36.02 6.91 54.97
C VAL A 665 -36.69 8.04 54.20
N SER A 666 -36.86 7.89 52.88
CA SER A 666 -37.55 8.87 52.04
C SER A 666 -39.01 9.08 52.48
N LEU A 667 -39.77 7.99 52.62
CA LEU A 667 -41.17 8.03 53.10
C LEU A 667 -41.29 8.72 54.47
N SER A 668 -40.37 8.41 55.38
CA SER A 668 -40.36 8.98 56.73
C SER A 668 -40.07 10.48 56.71
N MET A 669 -39.18 10.92 55.82
CA MET A 669 -38.92 12.34 55.61
C MET A 669 -40.17 13.07 55.08
N GLU A 670 -40.96 12.46 54.19
CA GLU A 670 -42.24 13.00 53.74
C GLU A 670 -43.26 13.11 54.89
N ILE A 671 -43.41 12.05 55.69
CA ILE A 671 -44.35 12.01 56.82
C ILE A 671 -44.02 13.09 57.85
N LEU A 672 -42.73 13.30 58.13
CA LEU A 672 -42.23 14.20 59.16
C LEU A 672 -41.96 15.63 58.64
N GLU A 673 -42.22 15.91 57.36
CA GLU A 673 -41.91 17.18 56.69
C GLU A 673 -40.42 17.58 56.81
N ILE A 674 -39.52 16.60 56.75
CA ILE A 674 -38.07 16.78 56.86
C ILE A 674 -37.46 16.99 55.47
N THR A 675 -36.60 18.00 55.36
CA THR A 675 -36.08 18.45 54.06
C THR A 675 -34.73 17.83 53.67
N SER A 676 -34.04 17.14 54.58
CA SER A 676 -32.76 16.47 54.29
C SER A 676 -32.48 15.26 55.17
N ILE A 677 -31.67 14.31 54.68
CA ILE A 677 -31.19 13.16 55.46
C ILE A 677 -30.58 13.60 56.79
N GLN A 678 -29.70 14.60 56.79
CA GLN A 678 -29.04 15.11 58.01
C GLN A 678 -30.05 15.56 59.08
N SER A 679 -31.17 16.14 58.67
CA SER A 679 -32.21 16.67 59.55
C SER A 679 -33.04 15.57 60.23
N LEU A 680 -32.88 14.30 59.85
CA LEU A 680 -33.44 13.14 60.58
C LEU A 680 -32.80 12.94 61.97
N ASN A 681 -31.72 13.65 62.29
CA ASN A 681 -31.22 13.73 63.66
C ASN A 681 -32.00 14.69 64.55
N ASP A 682 -32.81 15.58 63.97
CA ASP A 682 -33.52 16.65 64.68
C ASP A 682 -35.00 16.32 64.92
N ILE A 683 -35.41 15.06 64.71
CA ILE A 683 -36.78 14.60 65.01
C ILE A 683 -37.07 14.87 66.49
N THR A 684 -38.22 15.49 66.76
CA THR A 684 -38.66 15.82 68.12
C THR A 684 -39.89 15.00 68.51
N TYR A 685 -40.10 14.80 69.81
CA TYR A 685 -41.33 14.19 70.31
C TYR A 685 -42.57 14.97 69.85
N GLU A 686 -42.49 16.30 69.82
CA GLU A 686 -43.60 17.16 69.36
C GLU A 686 -43.95 16.91 67.88
N ALA A 687 -42.96 16.70 67.01
CA ALA A 687 -43.22 16.34 65.62
C ALA A 687 -43.94 14.98 65.51
N LEU A 688 -43.55 14.01 66.33
CA LEU A 688 -44.15 12.68 66.37
C LEU A 688 -45.57 12.67 66.95
N ASP A 689 -45.82 13.43 68.02
CA ASP A 689 -47.13 13.56 68.71
C ASP A 689 -48.20 14.23 67.84
N ASN A 690 -47.78 14.99 66.82
CA ASN A 690 -48.68 15.66 65.88
C ASN A 690 -49.08 14.77 64.68
N LEU A 691 -48.51 13.57 64.54
CA LEU A 691 -48.84 12.66 63.45
C LEU A 691 -50.22 12.03 63.63
N SER A 692 -50.91 11.76 62.53
CA SER A 692 -52.12 10.95 62.55
C SER A 692 -51.81 9.48 62.84
N PRO A 693 -52.78 8.68 63.32
CA PRO A 693 -52.58 7.25 63.56
C PRO A 693 -52.06 6.49 62.33
N GLU A 694 -52.53 6.84 61.13
CA GLU A 694 -52.07 6.24 59.87
C GLU A 694 -50.62 6.63 59.56
N GLN A 695 -50.23 7.89 59.80
CA GLN A 695 -48.83 8.32 59.65
C GLN A 695 -47.91 7.63 60.65
N VAL A 696 -48.34 7.45 61.91
CA VAL A 696 -47.57 6.71 62.92
C VAL A 696 -47.41 5.25 62.50
N THR A 697 -48.48 4.60 62.04
CA THR A 697 -48.45 3.24 61.49
C THR A 697 -47.46 3.13 60.33
N ASN A 698 -47.47 4.04 59.36
CA ASN A 698 -46.53 4.00 58.23
C ASN A 698 -45.08 4.32 58.65
N LEU A 699 -44.89 5.24 59.61
CA LEU A 699 -43.59 5.68 60.08
C LEU A 699 -42.85 4.60 60.88
N VAL A 700 -43.55 3.73 61.60
CA VAL A 700 -42.92 2.65 62.41
C VAL A 700 -43.26 1.24 61.91
N GLU A 701 -44.15 1.15 60.94
CA GLU A 701 -44.75 -0.08 60.40
C GLU A 701 -45.28 -1.00 61.51
N ASP A 702 -46.16 -0.50 62.38
CA ASP A 702 -46.59 -1.19 63.61
C ASP A 702 -47.29 -2.54 63.41
N ASP A 703 -47.89 -2.73 62.24
CA ASP A 703 -48.54 -3.98 61.82
C ASP A 703 -47.60 -4.97 61.10
N THR A 704 -46.35 -4.58 60.83
CA THR A 704 -45.37 -5.42 60.13
C THR A 704 -43.99 -5.40 60.81
N ASN A 705 -43.09 -6.28 60.40
CA ASN A 705 -41.67 -6.17 60.72
C ASN A 705 -40.91 -5.71 59.48
N GLY A 706 -41.41 -4.66 58.83
CA GLY A 706 -40.84 -4.16 57.58
C GLY A 706 -39.40 -3.61 57.76
N PRO A 707 -38.76 -3.25 56.65
CA PRO A 707 -37.35 -2.89 56.56
C PRO A 707 -37.08 -1.47 57.05
N ASN A 708 -37.85 -0.94 58.00
CA ASN A 708 -37.61 0.34 58.63
C ASN A 708 -36.91 0.14 59.97
N THR A 709 -35.60 0.01 60.00
CA THR A 709 -34.86 -0.05 61.26
C THR A 709 -34.24 1.29 61.61
N ILE A 710 -33.81 2.07 60.61
CA ILE A 710 -33.21 3.41 60.81
C ILE A 710 -34.18 4.33 61.56
N ILE A 711 -35.38 4.53 61.02
CA ILE A 711 -36.34 5.50 61.57
C ILE A 711 -37.00 4.93 62.82
N TYR A 712 -37.35 3.64 62.81
CA TYR A 712 -37.86 2.94 63.99
C TYR A 712 -36.97 3.10 65.23
N TYR A 713 -35.65 2.90 65.10
CA TYR A 713 -34.73 3.00 66.25
C TYR A 713 -34.66 4.42 66.78
N LYS A 714 -34.62 5.40 65.87
CA LYS A 714 -34.65 6.83 66.24
C LYS A 714 -35.94 7.21 66.96
N VAL A 715 -37.09 6.86 66.39
CA VAL A 715 -38.40 7.15 67.00
C VAL A 715 -38.51 6.48 68.37
N SER A 716 -38.05 5.22 68.51
CA SER A 716 -38.06 4.53 69.80
C SER A 716 -37.30 5.30 70.88
N ILE A 717 -36.11 5.83 70.54
CA ILE A 717 -35.27 6.57 71.49
C ILE A 717 -35.90 7.92 71.84
N ILE A 718 -36.57 8.58 70.90
CA ILE A 718 -37.24 9.86 71.14
C ILE A 718 -38.47 9.69 72.02
N VAL A 719 -39.28 8.67 71.73
CA VAL A 719 -40.50 8.38 72.47
C VAL A 719 -40.17 8.00 73.90
N ASP A 720 -39.19 7.11 74.12
CA ASP A 720 -38.79 6.68 75.46
C ASP A 720 -37.27 6.67 75.67
N PRO A 721 -36.66 7.86 75.88
CA PRO A 721 -35.20 7.99 75.96
C PRO A 721 -34.57 7.23 77.13
N SER A 722 -35.37 6.90 78.16
CA SER A 722 -34.94 6.16 79.34
C SER A 722 -35.39 4.69 79.33
N ASN A 723 -36.05 4.22 78.26
CA ASN A 723 -36.66 2.89 78.17
C ASN A 723 -37.52 2.52 79.40
N ASN A 724 -38.29 3.48 79.92
CA ASN A 724 -39.09 3.33 81.15
C ASN A 724 -40.52 3.90 81.10
N ILE A 725 -41.03 4.40 79.96
CA ILE A 725 -42.39 4.94 79.87
C ILE A 725 -43.44 3.88 80.25
N PHE A 726 -43.34 2.66 79.71
CA PHE A 726 -44.34 1.62 79.95
C PHE A 726 -44.21 0.98 81.35
N ASP A 727 -43.09 1.15 82.05
CA ASP A 727 -42.99 0.75 83.46
C ASP A 727 -43.89 1.56 84.38
N VAL A 728 -44.15 2.80 84.01
CA VAL A 728 -45.03 3.69 84.76
C VAL A 728 -46.49 3.33 84.51
N ILE A 729 -46.80 2.85 83.30
CA ILE A 729 -48.16 2.53 82.85
C ILE A 729 -48.58 1.12 83.31
N ASP A 730 -47.71 0.12 83.15
CA ASP A 730 -47.93 -1.26 83.61
C ASP A 730 -46.67 -1.87 84.25
N PRO A 731 -46.39 -1.58 85.54
CA PRO A 731 -45.18 -2.03 86.24
C PRO A 731 -45.02 -3.55 86.32
N GLY A 732 -46.07 -4.32 86.05
CA GLY A 732 -46.06 -5.78 86.09
C GLY A 732 -45.71 -6.44 84.76
N ASN A 733 -45.79 -5.70 83.66
CA ASN A 733 -45.61 -6.23 82.30
C ASN A 733 -44.81 -5.28 81.38
N GLY A 734 -44.10 -4.29 81.93
CA GLY A 734 -43.37 -3.28 81.18
C GLY A 734 -42.46 -3.87 80.09
N ASP A 735 -41.77 -4.99 80.37
CA ASP A 735 -40.88 -5.68 79.40
C ASP A 735 -41.61 -6.16 78.13
N ALA A 736 -42.94 -6.42 78.18
CA ALA A 736 -43.70 -6.87 77.01
C ALA A 736 -43.90 -5.79 75.94
N TYR A 737 -43.54 -4.54 76.25
CA TYR A 737 -43.62 -3.39 75.33
C TYR A 737 -42.26 -3.05 74.69
N TYR A 738 -41.21 -3.81 75.02
CA TYR A 738 -39.86 -3.59 74.51
C TYR A 738 -39.35 -4.80 73.72
N VAL A 739 -38.50 -4.52 72.73
CA VAL A 739 -37.59 -5.53 72.17
C VAL A 739 -36.50 -5.77 73.20
N MET A 740 -36.42 -7.03 73.65
CA MET A 740 -35.46 -7.48 74.65
C MET A 740 -34.26 -8.12 73.96
N ASP A 741 -33.05 -7.64 74.28
CA ASP A 741 -31.84 -8.43 74.12
C ASP A 741 -31.45 -8.97 75.49
N SER A 742 -31.67 -10.27 75.67
CA SER A 742 -31.45 -10.96 76.94
C SER A 742 -32.26 -10.31 78.08
N ALA A 743 -31.61 -9.63 79.03
CA ALA A 743 -32.27 -8.94 80.15
C ALA A 743 -32.28 -7.41 79.98
N THR A 744 -31.88 -6.90 78.81
CA THR A 744 -31.75 -5.48 78.52
C THR A 744 -32.85 -5.05 77.56
N ARG A 745 -33.54 -3.96 77.89
CA ARG A 745 -34.44 -3.29 76.95
C ARG A 745 -33.61 -2.51 75.97
N VAL A 746 -33.75 -2.84 74.70
CA VAL A 746 -33.00 -2.19 73.63
C VAL A 746 -33.81 -1.02 73.07
N ARG A 747 -35.11 -1.24 72.86
CA ARG A 747 -36.04 -0.30 72.21
C ARG A 747 -37.49 -0.72 72.45
N LEU A 748 -38.45 0.15 72.20
CA LEU A 748 -39.89 -0.16 72.23
C LEU A 748 -40.27 -1.07 71.05
N LEU A 749 -41.27 -1.95 71.22
CA LEU A 749 -41.91 -2.62 70.09
C LEU A 749 -42.60 -1.57 69.19
N ARG A 750 -42.65 -1.82 67.88
CA ARG A 750 -43.30 -0.91 66.90
C ARG A 750 -44.75 -0.56 67.28
N SER A 751 -45.53 -1.57 67.67
CA SER A 751 -46.90 -1.39 68.20
C SER A 751 -46.97 -0.63 69.53
N SER A 752 -45.91 -0.67 70.33
CA SER A 752 -45.81 0.09 71.57
C SER A 752 -45.45 1.55 71.33
N ILE A 753 -44.64 1.84 70.30
CA ILE A 753 -44.42 3.21 69.82
C ILE A 753 -45.73 3.80 69.31
N ALA A 754 -46.45 3.05 68.46
CA ALA A 754 -47.73 3.50 67.96
C ALA A 754 -48.76 3.75 69.08
N ALA A 755 -48.78 2.91 70.11
CA ALA A 755 -49.63 3.12 71.29
C ALA A 755 -49.17 4.28 72.20
N ALA A 756 -47.91 4.71 72.11
CA ALA A 756 -47.40 5.85 72.89
C ALA A 756 -47.69 7.19 72.21
N LEU A 757 -47.77 7.22 70.88
CA LEU A 757 -48.00 8.41 70.06
C LEU A 757 -49.49 8.63 69.71
N ASN A 758 -50.35 7.63 69.92
CA ASN A 758 -51.81 7.68 69.69
C ASN A 758 -52.58 7.63 71.00
#